data_AF-A0A2V7LDM2-F1
#
_entry.id   AF-A0A2V7LDM2-F1
#
_cell.length_a   1.000
_cell.length_b   1.000
_cell.length_c   1.000
_cell.angle_alpha   90.00
_cell.angle_beta   90.00
_cell.angle_gamma   90.00
#
_symmetry.space_group_name_H-M   'P 1'
#
loop_
_entity.id
_entity.type
_entity.pdbx_description
1 polymer ?
#
loop_
_entity_poly.entity_id
_entity_poly.type
_entity_poly.pdbx_seq_one_letter_code
_entity_poly.pdbx_strand_id
1 'polypeptide(L)'
;MASPGTDNTIVSNNQLAGTFIPAGALSQPVTVTIVQNPSGRCIPAPFALPEFEDCYDFFTDPGPNQFNVPVTVAMCIDRESVPSTAVHQLQLFQFDVGLPVRALQNVPARFLPCNGESSVGWRGSGVKGFLARLWRAVTPRPLFASHLGVGGSAGSYSTFTWSFVPEIVTNSINPQLGAVGTPVLSAPTVLLRDTTAAHNPVGGVTVRFTVEGGGTIVRDSAVTGSDGLASVGMWTLGTALGVNRVIATAIGAIGSPDTFTAVAAAPVVGLCPAGSVGSLTTFTNFPDALAAVPPGGKIELCSGTFTADNVEITKPVTIEAAPDAATPPVIQHNAGESSFPNTNGFLIDAVGSGTVAFRRLSFVSTGTRPFMISARGTYDQVVIDSCDFTITSSNGTGVFGGSSTVEGSRVVVSHSSFTGGESGVFASGDQDESGNLLPGAPHVDVLQSTFHDFTFSGIQHQLASGLISGNTISACGSFGCIRAVLDGQVEVRNNSVTVEADRLVLNAQRIRWGIAASALPGGGHVIVGNTVTGVGAGPTGYAIQGAAIGVGRITTAVAPGEVVDNATVSGNTIVNADTGISAHDAVVTGTDNVITETLMGISAVSVLLTTSVTLNRSDVTSYVVPMDGAGLSDLTCNWWGNTAGPQNVPVGVPAGVFTPFATAPIANNPGLTCGGALGAPPINGSLTAPLRPSLGGTPGAAVTGKEPLPL
;
A
#
# COMPACT_ATOMS: atom_id res chain seq x y z
N MET A 1 -21.19 4.69 -69.42
CA MET A 1 -22.54 5.28 -69.37
C MET A 1 -23.46 4.34 -68.62
N ALA A 2 -24.31 4.89 -67.74
CA ALA A 2 -25.34 4.17 -66.99
C ALA A 2 -26.73 4.69 -67.39
N SER A 3 -27.70 3.79 -67.55
CA SER A 3 -29.06 4.10 -68.02
C SER A 3 -30.12 3.93 -66.91
N PRO A 4 -31.14 4.81 -66.80
CA PRO A 4 -32.18 4.76 -65.76
C PRO A 4 -32.99 3.47 -65.68
N GLY A 5 -33.32 2.88 -66.83
CA GLY A 5 -34.30 1.79 -66.92
C GLY A 5 -33.74 0.39 -66.75
N THR A 6 -32.45 0.25 -66.49
CA THR A 6 -31.75 -1.05 -66.41
C THR A 6 -30.75 -1.05 -65.27
N ASP A 7 -30.39 -2.23 -64.77
CA ASP A 7 -29.27 -2.37 -63.85
C ASP A 7 -27.96 -2.06 -64.57
N ASN A 8 -27.07 -1.29 -63.92
CA ASN A 8 -25.77 -0.94 -64.48
C ASN A 8 -24.66 -1.32 -63.50
N THR A 9 -23.63 -2.00 -64.01
CA THR A 9 -22.40 -2.30 -63.27
C THR A 9 -21.26 -1.52 -63.92
N ILE A 10 -20.56 -0.70 -63.13
CA ILE A 10 -19.40 0.07 -63.57
C ILE A 10 -18.22 -0.34 -62.71
N VAL A 11 -17.12 -0.72 -63.35
CA VAL A 11 -15.88 -1.13 -62.69
C VAL A 11 -14.74 -0.28 -63.23
N SER A 12 -13.84 0.14 -62.34
CA SER A 12 -12.61 0.85 -62.68
C SER A 12 -11.70 0.03 -63.61
N ASN A 13 -10.82 0.70 -64.36
CA ASN A 13 -9.94 0.06 -65.32
C ASN A 13 -8.97 -0.96 -64.67
N ASN A 14 -8.56 -0.70 -63.42
CA ASN A 14 -7.71 -1.62 -62.65
C ASN A 14 -8.50 -2.75 -61.97
N GLN A 15 -9.85 -2.76 -62.09
CA GLN A 15 -10.75 -3.72 -61.46
C GLN A 15 -10.69 -3.77 -59.93
N LEU A 16 -10.17 -2.72 -59.28
CA LEU A 16 -10.03 -2.64 -57.83
C LEU A 16 -11.18 -1.90 -57.14
N ALA A 17 -11.98 -1.14 -57.88
CA ALA A 17 -13.18 -0.48 -57.38
C ALA A 17 -14.33 -0.54 -58.39
N GLY A 18 -15.57 -0.48 -57.91
CA GLY A 18 -16.75 -0.47 -58.78
C GLY A 18 -18.03 -0.06 -58.06
N THR A 19 -19.08 0.18 -58.84
CA THR A 19 -20.42 0.47 -58.34
C THR A 19 -21.48 -0.29 -59.14
N PHE A 20 -22.50 -0.76 -58.44
CA PHE A 20 -23.72 -1.34 -58.99
C PHE A 20 -24.89 -0.39 -58.74
N ILE A 21 -25.55 -0.01 -59.82
CA ILE A 21 -26.66 0.94 -59.85
C ILE A 21 -27.92 0.17 -60.28
N PRO A 22 -28.88 -0.09 -59.38
CA PRO A 22 -30.11 -0.78 -59.75
C PRO A 22 -31.00 0.11 -60.64
N ALA A 23 -31.85 -0.53 -61.45
CA ALA A 23 -32.85 0.16 -62.26
C ALA A 23 -33.71 1.12 -61.39
N GLY A 24 -33.93 2.33 -61.88
CA GLY A 24 -34.67 3.39 -61.17
C GLY A 24 -33.83 4.25 -60.22
N ALA A 25 -32.56 3.92 -59.94
CA ALA A 25 -31.68 4.75 -59.12
C ALA A 25 -31.32 6.09 -59.78
N LEU A 26 -31.33 6.14 -61.11
CA LEU A 26 -31.03 7.31 -61.92
C LEU A 26 -32.30 7.83 -62.60
N SER A 27 -32.41 9.15 -62.77
CA SER A 27 -33.53 9.79 -63.49
C SER A 27 -33.22 10.08 -64.95
N GLN A 28 -31.95 10.02 -65.34
CA GLN A 28 -31.45 10.27 -66.70
C GLN A 28 -30.20 9.43 -66.99
N PRO A 29 -29.80 9.24 -68.27
CA PRO A 29 -28.52 8.65 -68.60
C PRO A 29 -27.36 9.50 -68.08
N VAL A 30 -26.36 8.86 -67.47
CA VAL A 30 -25.19 9.55 -66.88
C VAL A 30 -23.89 8.87 -67.26
N THR A 31 -22.81 9.65 -67.28
CA THR A 31 -21.45 9.10 -67.27
C THR A 31 -21.00 8.95 -65.83
N VAL A 32 -20.67 7.71 -65.42
CA VAL A 32 -20.12 7.39 -64.10
C VAL A 32 -18.62 7.29 -64.24
N THR A 33 -17.89 8.03 -63.40
CA THR A 33 -16.43 8.06 -63.38
C THR A 33 -15.96 7.59 -62.02
N ILE A 34 -15.02 6.64 -62.01
CA ILE A 34 -14.37 6.11 -60.81
C ILE A 34 -12.88 6.34 -60.99
N VAL A 35 -12.29 7.21 -60.17
CA VAL A 35 -10.88 7.58 -60.27
C VAL A 35 -10.19 7.18 -58.98
N GLN A 36 -9.09 6.44 -59.08
CA GLN A 36 -8.22 6.24 -57.93
C GLN A 36 -7.62 7.60 -57.56
N ASN A 37 -7.72 8.00 -56.31
CA ASN A 37 -7.17 9.26 -55.83
C ASN A 37 -5.80 8.99 -55.20
N PRO A 38 -4.68 9.24 -55.93
CA PRO A 38 -3.33 9.05 -55.39
C PRO A 38 -2.88 10.22 -54.49
N SER A 39 -3.72 11.25 -54.33
CA SER A 39 -3.32 12.54 -53.77
C SER A 39 -3.70 12.65 -52.29
N GLY A 40 -2.89 12.09 -51.40
CA GLY A 40 -2.93 12.35 -49.94
C GLY A 40 -3.77 11.40 -49.09
N ARG A 41 -3.88 11.73 -47.78
CA ARG A 41 -4.67 10.98 -46.78
C ARG A 41 -6.15 11.00 -47.17
N CYS A 42 -6.74 9.85 -47.44
CA CYS A 42 -8.16 9.77 -47.83
C CYS A 42 -9.15 9.93 -46.68
N ILE A 43 -8.67 9.77 -45.46
CA ILE A 43 -9.42 10.08 -44.27
C ILE A 43 -9.04 11.51 -43.89
N PRO A 44 -9.93 12.51 -44.06
CA PRO A 44 -9.63 13.88 -43.70
C PRO A 44 -9.47 13.97 -42.18
N ALA A 45 -8.54 14.81 -41.73
CA ALA A 45 -8.52 15.26 -40.34
C ALA A 45 -9.93 15.76 -39.98
N PRO A 46 -10.49 15.36 -38.84
CA PRO A 46 -9.79 14.92 -37.64
C PRO A 46 -9.82 13.39 -37.41
N PHE A 47 -10.21 12.61 -38.42
CA PHE A 47 -10.26 11.16 -38.38
C PHE A 47 -8.95 10.60 -38.94
N ALA A 48 -8.17 9.89 -38.13
CA ALA A 48 -7.16 8.98 -38.64
C ALA A 48 -7.51 7.59 -38.13
N LEU A 49 -8.28 6.87 -38.96
CA LEU A 49 -8.31 5.42 -38.89
C LEU A 49 -7.03 4.90 -39.58
N PRO A 50 -6.65 3.62 -39.40
CA PRO A 50 -5.53 3.04 -40.14
C PRO A 50 -5.75 3.25 -41.64
N GLU A 51 -4.85 4.00 -42.27
CA GLU A 51 -4.87 4.28 -43.70
C GLU A 51 -4.41 3.01 -44.42
N PHE A 52 -5.34 2.41 -45.14
CA PHE A 52 -4.99 1.36 -46.08
C PHE A 52 -4.85 1.98 -47.47
N GLU A 53 -3.83 1.54 -48.22
CA GLU A 53 -3.56 2.01 -49.57
C GLU A 53 -4.70 1.59 -50.51
N ASP A 54 -5.73 2.42 -50.63
CA ASP A 54 -6.58 2.56 -51.82
C ASP A 54 -7.81 3.44 -51.54
N CYS A 55 -8.00 4.45 -52.40
CA CYS A 55 -9.06 5.44 -52.25
C CYS A 55 -9.58 5.84 -53.61
N TYR A 56 -10.91 5.94 -53.73
CA TYR A 56 -11.55 6.20 -55.01
C TYR A 56 -12.60 7.28 -54.88
N ASP A 57 -12.53 8.20 -55.82
CA ASP A 57 -13.56 9.21 -56.01
C ASP A 57 -14.55 8.73 -57.07
N PHE A 58 -15.84 8.79 -56.73
CA PHE A 58 -16.93 8.44 -57.64
C PHE A 58 -17.70 9.71 -58.00
N PHE A 59 -18.00 9.91 -59.28
CA PHE A 59 -18.75 11.07 -59.78
C PHE A 59 -19.67 10.72 -60.94
N THR A 60 -20.69 11.56 -61.15
CA THR A 60 -21.59 11.53 -62.30
C THR A 60 -21.63 12.85 -63.05
N ASP A 61 -21.74 12.79 -64.37
CA ASP A 61 -21.95 13.94 -65.25
C ASP A 61 -23.14 13.66 -66.20
N PRO A 62 -24.19 14.51 -66.25
CA PRO A 62 -24.37 15.81 -65.59
C PRO A 62 -25.07 15.76 -64.20
N GLY A 63 -24.70 14.79 -63.36
CA GLY A 63 -25.43 14.43 -62.13
C GLY A 63 -26.45 13.31 -62.37
N PRO A 64 -27.09 12.74 -61.32
CA PRO A 64 -27.30 13.34 -60.01
C PRO A 64 -26.23 12.97 -58.97
N ASN A 65 -26.12 13.81 -57.94
CA ASN A 65 -25.29 13.54 -56.76
C ASN A 65 -26.04 12.71 -55.70
N GLN A 66 -27.36 12.59 -55.79
CA GLN A 66 -28.19 11.72 -54.95
C GLN A 66 -29.03 10.79 -55.81
N PHE A 67 -29.18 9.53 -55.37
CA PHE A 67 -29.97 8.53 -56.09
C PHE A 67 -31.38 8.42 -55.54
N ASN A 68 -32.31 8.00 -56.40
CA ASN A 68 -33.69 7.69 -55.98
C ASN A 68 -33.75 6.46 -55.06
N VAL A 69 -32.81 5.51 -55.25
CA VAL A 69 -32.61 4.35 -54.39
C VAL A 69 -31.11 4.13 -54.17
N PRO A 70 -30.69 3.60 -53.00
CA PRO A 70 -29.27 3.41 -52.70
C PRO A 70 -28.57 2.52 -53.74
N VAL A 71 -27.35 2.88 -54.09
CA VAL A 71 -26.45 2.09 -54.95
C VAL A 71 -25.49 1.28 -54.10
N THR A 72 -24.89 0.24 -54.67
CA THR A 72 -23.81 -0.51 -54.02
C THR A 72 -22.48 -0.01 -54.54
N VAL A 73 -21.59 0.43 -53.66
CA VAL A 73 -20.18 0.73 -53.97
C VAL A 73 -19.30 -0.39 -53.42
N ALA A 74 -18.19 -0.68 -54.09
CA ALA A 74 -17.31 -1.77 -53.72
C ALA A 74 -15.84 -1.46 -54.01
N MET A 75 -14.96 -1.99 -53.16
CA MET A 75 -13.50 -1.90 -53.29
C MET A 75 -12.85 -3.24 -52.95
N CYS A 76 -11.73 -3.53 -53.61
CA CYS A 76 -10.88 -4.68 -53.33
C CYS A 76 -9.87 -4.32 -52.24
N ILE A 77 -9.59 -5.27 -51.35
CA ILE A 77 -8.67 -5.12 -50.21
C ILE A 77 -7.51 -6.08 -50.34
N ASP A 78 -6.30 -5.59 -50.15
CA ASP A 78 -5.10 -6.43 -50.08
C ASP A 78 -5.06 -7.18 -48.73
N ARG A 79 -5.09 -8.52 -48.78
CA ARG A 79 -5.04 -9.36 -47.58
C ARG A 79 -3.69 -9.36 -46.86
N GLU A 80 -2.60 -8.91 -47.48
CA GLU A 80 -1.31 -8.83 -46.80
C GLU A 80 -1.31 -7.75 -45.71
N SER A 81 -2.20 -6.76 -45.83
CA SER A 81 -2.36 -5.65 -44.88
C SER A 81 -3.38 -5.91 -43.76
N VAL A 82 -4.15 -7.02 -43.81
CA VAL A 82 -5.26 -7.29 -42.87
C VAL A 82 -5.24 -8.74 -42.37
N PRO A 83 -5.27 -8.98 -41.04
CA PRO A 83 -5.40 -10.33 -40.49
C PRO A 83 -6.63 -11.07 -41.04
N SER A 84 -6.48 -12.35 -41.40
CA SER A 84 -7.56 -13.13 -42.06
C SER A 84 -8.85 -13.26 -41.24
N THR A 85 -8.79 -13.05 -39.93
CA THR A 85 -9.92 -13.02 -38.98
C THR A 85 -10.65 -11.68 -38.95
N ALA A 86 -10.00 -10.59 -39.36
CA ALA A 86 -10.50 -9.22 -39.28
C ALA A 86 -11.27 -8.77 -40.54
N VAL A 87 -11.20 -9.53 -41.63
CA VAL A 87 -11.76 -9.10 -42.92
C VAL A 87 -13.29 -8.98 -42.92
N HIS A 88 -13.99 -9.72 -42.04
CA HIS A 88 -15.45 -9.63 -41.91
C HIS A 88 -15.93 -8.35 -41.20
N GLN A 89 -15.01 -7.56 -40.65
CA GLN A 89 -15.31 -6.37 -39.85
C GLN A 89 -14.91 -5.06 -40.55
N LEU A 90 -14.37 -5.16 -41.76
CA LEU A 90 -14.09 -4.01 -42.60
C LEU A 90 -15.40 -3.38 -43.10
N GLN A 91 -15.41 -2.05 -43.16
CA GLN A 91 -16.50 -1.25 -43.70
C GLN A 91 -15.96 -0.21 -44.68
N LEU A 92 -16.78 0.13 -45.68
CA LEU A 92 -16.53 1.31 -46.50
C LEU A 92 -16.99 2.56 -45.77
N PHE A 93 -16.21 3.62 -45.90
CA PHE A 93 -16.52 4.93 -45.37
C PHE A 93 -16.68 5.91 -46.53
N GLN A 94 -17.71 6.76 -46.42
CA GLN A 94 -18.03 7.84 -47.35
C GLN A 94 -17.50 9.17 -46.81
N PHE A 95 -16.86 9.96 -47.68
CA PHE A 95 -16.22 11.24 -47.34
C PHE A 95 -16.61 12.33 -48.34
N ASP A 96 -17.37 13.31 -47.84
CA ASP A 96 -17.72 14.50 -48.59
C ASP A 96 -17.10 15.73 -47.93
N VAL A 97 -16.51 16.62 -48.71
CA VAL A 97 -15.85 17.83 -48.20
C VAL A 97 -16.85 18.66 -47.40
N GLY A 98 -16.58 18.88 -46.11
CA GLY A 98 -17.43 19.65 -45.20
C GLY A 98 -18.54 18.84 -44.50
N LEU A 99 -18.62 17.52 -44.70
CA LEU A 99 -19.57 16.63 -44.03
C LEU A 99 -18.85 15.59 -43.13
N PRO A 100 -19.52 15.07 -42.07
CA PRO A 100 -18.93 14.05 -41.22
C PRO A 100 -18.75 12.73 -41.97
N VAL A 101 -17.69 11.99 -41.62
CA VAL A 101 -17.41 10.66 -42.15
C VAL A 101 -18.56 9.71 -41.85
N ARG A 102 -19.04 9.00 -42.88
CA ARG A 102 -20.17 8.09 -42.76
C ARG A 102 -19.76 6.66 -43.08
N ALA A 103 -19.80 5.79 -42.08
CA ALA A 103 -19.70 4.35 -42.28
C ALA A 103 -20.90 3.86 -43.10
N LEU A 104 -20.63 3.11 -44.17
CA LEU A 104 -21.66 2.55 -45.02
C LEU A 104 -22.15 1.21 -44.49
N GLN A 105 -23.44 0.95 -44.65
CA GLN A 105 -23.99 -0.37 -44.37
C GLN A 105 -23.35 -1.40 -45.29
N ASN A 106 -22.77 -2.45 -44.71
CA ASN A 106 -22.15 -3.53 -45.48
C ASN A 106 -23.17 -4.26 -46.36
N VAL A 107 -22.87 -4.35 -47.67
CA VAL A 107 -23.67 -5.08 -48.66
C VAL A 107 -22.76 -5.96 -49.53
N PRO A 108 -23.23 -7.13 -50.00
CA PRO A 108 -22.40 -8.01 -50.82
C PRO A 108 -21.97 -7.37 -52.15
N ALA A 109 -20.67 -7.22 -52.35
CA ALA A 109 -20.06 -6.68 -53.58
C ALA A 109 -19.83 -7.74 -54.68
N ARG A 110 -20.83 -8.59 -54.97
CA ARG A 110 -20.67 -9.75 -55.87
C ARG A 110 -20.28 -9.39 -57.32
N PHE A 111 -20.51 -8.15 -57.72
CA PHE A 111 -20.22 -7.66 -59.07
C PHE A 111 -18.74 -7.29 -59.28
N LEU A 112 -17.97 -7.12 -58.20
CA LEU A 112 -16.56 -6.75 -58.27
C LEU A 112 -15.71 -8.02 -58.12
N PRO A 113 -15.04 -8.48 -59.19
CA PRO A 113 -14.40 -9.79 -59.22
C PRO A 113 -13.13 -9.91 -58.38
N CYS A 114 -12.53 -8.80 -57.92
CA CYS A 114 -11.33 -8.71 -57.05
C CYS A 114 -10.41 -9.92 -57.20
N ASN A 115 -9.66 -9.98 -58.31
CA ASN A 115 -8.96 -11.18 -58.79
C ASN A 115 -8.41 -12.08 -57.66
N GLY A 116 -9.20 -13.12 -57.33
CA GLY A 116 -8.93 -14.10 -56.28
C GLY A 116 -10.22 -14.83 -55.87
N GLU A 117 -10.43 -16.03 -56.40
CA GLU A 117 -11.60 -16.90 -56.17
C GLU A 117 -11.96 -17.06 -54.67
N SER A 118 -12.83 -16.20 -54.13
CA SER A 118 -13.82 -16.52 -53.07
C SER A 118 -14.49 -15.26 -52.53
N SER A 119 -15.67 -14.94 -53.05
CA SER A 119 -16.66 -14.15 -52.31
C SER A 119 -17.06 -14.92 -51.05
N VAL A 120 -17.06 -14.27 -49.89
CA VAL A 120 -17.51 -14.85 -48.62
C VAL A 120 -18.96 -15.32 -48.77
N GLY A 121 -19.16 -16.61 -48.49
CA GLY A 121 -20.46 -17.29 -48.48
C GLY A 121 -20.66 -18.21 -49.67
N TRP A 122 -20.08 -19.42 -49.63
CA TRP A 122 -20.77 -20.61 -50.16
C TRP A 122 -20.13 -21.94 -49.69
N ARG A 123 -20.99 -22.84 -49.19
CA ARG A 123 -20.76 -24.29 -49.15
C ARG A 123 -21.47 -24.89 -50.36
N GLY A 124 -20.71 -25.30 -51.39
CA GLY A 124 -21.27 -25.95 -52.58
C GLY A 124 -20.87 -27.42 -52.65
N SER A 125 -21.82 -28.31 -52.39
CA SER A 125 -21.72 -29.76 -52.55
C SER A 125 -21.83 -30.16 -54.02
N GLY A 126 -20.81 -30.82 -54.57
CA GLY A 126 -20.89 -31.38 -55.93
C GLY A 126 -19.62 -32.11 -56.39
N VAL A 127 -19.82 -33.21 -57.10
CA VAL A 127 -18.81 -34.22 -57.49
C VAL A 127 -17.74 -33.69 -58.49
N LYS A 128 -17.85 -32.44 -58.97
CA LYS A 128 -16.82 -31.78 -59.79
C LYS A 128 -15.64 -31.20 -58.99
N GLY A 129 -15.68 -31.22 -57.65
CA GLY A 129 -14.60 -30.72 -56.79
C GLY A 129 -13.41 -31.68 -56.58
N PHE A 130 -13.51 -32.94 -57.01
CA PHE A 130 -12.46 -33.95 -56.74
C PHE A 130 -11.29 -33.88 -57.74
N LEU A 131 -11.55 -33.58 -59.03
CA LEU A 131 -10.51 -33.51 -60.05
C LEU A 131 -9.67 -32.22 -60.00
N ALA A 132 -10.24 -31.12 -59.48
CA ALA A 132 -9.48 -29.88 -59.23
C ALA A 132 -8.54 -29.99 -58.01
N ARG A 133 -8.67 -31.02 -57.16
CA ARG A 133 -7.80 -31.25 -56.00
C ARG A 133 -6.51 -31.99 -56.34
N LEU A 134 -6.49 -32.85 -57.36
CA LEU A 134 -5.29 -33.59 -57.77
C LEU A 134 -4.27 -32.73 -58.54
N TRP A 135 -4.74 -31.74 -59.31
CA TRP A 135 -3.86 -30.78 -60.00
C TRP A 135 -3.23 -29.72 -59.06
N ARG A 136 -3.74 -29.59 -57.82
CA ARG A 136 -3.21 -28.67 -56.79
C ARG A 136 -2.07 -29.27 -55.95
N ALA A 137 -1.66 -30.52 -56.21
CA ALA A 137 -0.59 -31.18 -55.45
C ALA A 137 0.82 -31.05 -56.08
N VAL A 138 0.93 -30.60 -57.33
CA VAL A 138 2.19 -30.73 -58.12
C VAL A 138 2.66 -29.40 -58.73
N THR A 139 1.97 -28.28 -58.51
CA THR A 139 2.45 -26.94 -58.91
C THR A 139 2.57 -26.04 -57.67
N PRO A 140 3.74 -25.43 -57.39
CA PRO A 140 3.80 -24.40 -56.37
C PRO A 140 2.88 -23.25 -56.78
N ARG A 141 2.00 -22.84 -55.88
CA ARG A 141 1.22 -21.60 -56.07
C ARG A 141 2.23 -20.45 -56.11
N PRO A 142 2.20 -19.56 -57.12
CA PRO A 142 2.66 -18.21 -56.85
C PRO A 142 1.79 -17.67 -55.70
N LEU A 143 2.44 -17.18 -54.63
CA LEU A 143 1.76 -16.38 -53.62
C LEU A 143 1.29 -15.12 -54.35
N PHE A 144 0.02 -15.11 -54.77
CA PHE A 144 -0.67 -13.88 -55.10
C PHE A 144 -1.61 -13.58 -53.95
N ALA A 145 -1.47 -12.38 -53.39
CA ALA A 145 -2.38 -11.79 -52.43
C ALA A 145 -3.82 -11.92 -52.94
N SER A 146 -4.63 -12.73 -52.26
CA SER A 146 -6.05 -12.88 -52.62
C SER A 146 -6.80 -11.66 -52.11
N HIS A 147 -7.26 -10.78 -53.00
CA HIS A 147 -8.05 -9.62 -52.60
C HIS A 147 -9.47 -10.04 -52.15
N LEU A 148 -9.99 -9.45 -51.08
CA LEU A 148 -11.41 -9.59 -50.68
C LEU A 148 -12.17 -8.31 -51.04
N GLY A 149 -13.37 -8.42 -51.60
CA GLY A 149 -14.22 -7.28 -51.91
C GLY A 149 -15.08 -6.87 -50.71
N VAL A 150 -15.00 -5.61 -50.29
CA VAL A 150 -15.93 -5.02 -49.31
C VAL A 150 -16.88 -4.08 -50.05
N GLY A 151 -18.18 -4.21 -49.75
CA GLY A 151 -19.24 -3.43 -50.37
C GLY A 151 -20.04 -2.64 -49.36
N GLY A 152 -20.49 -1.45 -49.75
CA GLY A 152 -21.25 -0.51 -48.94
C GLY A 152 -22.44 0.06 -49.69
N SER A 153 -23.54 0.36 -48.98
CA SER A 153 -24.72 0.99 -49.56
C SER A 153 -24.61 2.51 -49.49
N ALA A 154 -24.57 3.18 -50.64
CA ALA A 154 -24.38 4.62 -50.77
C ALA A 154 -25.63 5.29 -51.36
N GLY A 155 -26.04 6.43 -50.80
CA GLY A 155 -27.15 7.25 -51.29
C GLY A 155 -26.72 8.35 -52.27
N SER A 156 -25.42 8.55 -52.41
CA SER A 156 -24.79 9.59 -53.22
C SER A 156 -23.43 9.11 -53.71
N TYR A 157 -22.90 9.77 -54.74
CA TYR A 157 -21.51 9.63 -55.14
C TYR A 157 -20.60 10.55 -54.31
N SER A 158 -19.39 10.08 -54.01
CA SER A 158 -18.49 10.64 -53.00
C SER A 158 -17.09 10.00 -53.11
N THR A 159 -16.17 10.40 -52.25
CA THR A 159 -14.91 9.69 -52.00
C THR A 159 -15.14 8.52 -51.05
N PHE A 160 -14.63 7.34 -51.37
CA PHE A 160 -14.73 6.15 -50.51
C PHE A 160 -13.36 5.53 -50.24
N THR A 161 -13.20 5.00 -49.02
CA THR A 161 -12.09 4.11 -48.63
C THR A 161 -12.58 3.07 -47.61
N TRP A 162 -11.72 2.17 -47.18
CA TRP A 162 -12.03 1.12 -46.21
C TRP A 162 -11.14 1.24 -44.97
N SER A 163 -11.70 0.92 -43.79
CA SER A 163 -10.91 0.81 -42.56
C SER A 163 -11.64 -0.04 -41.52
N PHE A 164 -11.04 -0.20 -40.34
CA PHE A 164 -11.71 -0.78 -39.18
C PHE A 164 -12.64 0.25 -38.53
N VAL A 165 -13.80 -0.21 -38.10
CA VAL A 165 -14.65 0.59 -37.20
C VAL A 165 -13.98 0.60 -35.82
N PRO A 166 -13.62 1.77 -35.26
CA PRO A 166 -13.06 1.83 -33.93
C PRO A 166 -14.17 1.63 -32.89
N GLU A 167 -13.83 0.98 -31.79
CA GLU A 167 -14.62 0.88 -30.57
C GLU A 167 -14.00 1.84 -29.54
N ILE A 168 -14.84 2.69 -28.92
CA ILE A 168 -14.44 3.54 -27.79
C ILE A 168 -14.71 2.80 -26.49
N VAL A 169 -13.70 2.75 -25.62
CA VAL A 169 -13.77 2.06 -24.33
C VAL A 169 -13.19 2.95 -23.23
N THR A 170 -13.84 2.96 -22.07
CA THR A 170 -13.34 3.63 -20.87
C THR A 170 -11.97 3.06 -20.46
N ASN A 171 -10.96 3.90 -20.29
CA ASN A 171 -9.59 3.51 -19.90
C ASN A 171 -9.08 4.30 -18.67
N SER A 172 -9.99 4.67 -17.78
CA SER A 172 -9.66 5.29 -16.50
C SER A 172 -10.73 4.94 -15.45
N ILE A 173 -10.50 5.31 -14.19
CA ILE A 173 -11.45 5.05 -13.11
C ILE A 173 -12.79 5.78 -13.39
N ASN A 174 -13.90 5.03 -13.31
CA ASN A 174 -15.27 5.53 -13.51
C ASN A 174 -16.26 4.59 -12.76
N PRO A 175 -17.12 5.06 -11.85
CA PRO A 175 -17.27 6.44 -11.37
C PRO A 175 -16.15 6.89 -10.41
N GLN A 176 -16.06 8.20 -10.15
CA GLN A 176 -15.14 8.79 -9.16
C GLN A 176 -15.87 9.62 -8.10
N LEU A 177 -15.20 9.86 -6.97
CA LEU A 177 -15.67 10.72 -5.88
C LEU A 177 -14.55 11.70 -5.55
N GLY A 178 -14.86 13.00 -5.49
CA GLY A 178 -13.88 14.04 -5.19
C GLY A 178 -14.50 15.21 -4.44
N ALA A 179 -13.67 16.06 -3.85
CA ALA A 179 -14.15 17.27 -3.20
C ALA A 179 -14.63 18.30 -4.23
N VAL A 180 -15.59 19.13 -3.84
CA VAL A 180 -16.02 20.28 -4.64
C VAL A 180 -14.83 21.17 -5.02
N GLY A 181 -14.74 21.57 -6.30
CA GLY A 181 -13.69 22.45 -6.79
C GLY A 181 -12.28 21.83 -6.90
N THR A 182 -12.11 20.53 -6.65
CA THR A 182 -10.80 19.86 -6.75
C THR A 182 -10.70 18.97 -7.98
N PRO A 183 -9.48 18.70 -8.49
CA PRO A 183 -9.29 17.66 -9.50
C PRO A 183 -9.71 16.28 -8.98
N VAL A 184 -10.26 15.45 -9.86
CA VAL A 184 -10.46 14.01 -9.59
C VAL A 184 -9.11 13.28 -9.61
N LEU A 185 -9.05 12.12 -8.98
CA LEU A 185 -7.82 11.33 -8.84
C LEU A 185 -7.28 10.84 -10.19
N SER A 186 -8.17 10.36 -11.07
CA SER A 186 -7.81 9.81 -12.38
C SER A 186 -8.45 10.64 -13.48
N ALA A 187 -7.65 11.27 -14.34
CA ALA A 187 -8.20 12.04 -15.45
C ALA A 187 -8.95 11.13 -16.45
N PRO A 188 -10.19 11.46 -16.82
CA PRO A 188 -10.94 10.75 -17.85
C PRO A 188 -10.12 10.46 -19.10
N THR A 189 -9.98 9.18 -19.42
CA THR A 189 -9.21 8.69 -20.56
C THR A 189 -9.98 7.59 -21.25
N VAL A 190 -10.10 7.68 -22.57
CA VAL A 190 -10.68 6.63 -23.42
C VAL A 190 -9.58 5.93 -24.21
N LEU A 191 -9.79 4.64 -24.48
CA LEU A 191 -9.03 3.85 -25.44
C LEU A 191 -9.88 3.64 -26.68
N LEU A 192 -9.34 3.99 -27.84
CA LEU A 192 -9.89 3.62 -29.13
C LEU A 192 -9.13 2.40 -29.63
N ARG A 193 -9.85 1.34 -29.94
CA ARG A 193 -9.31 0.07 -30.44
C ARG A 193 -10.10 -0.42 -31.62
N ASP A 194 -9.52 -1.29 -32.43
CA ASP A 194 -10.24 -1.93 -33.51
C ASP A 194 -11.23 -2.98 -32.97
N THR A 195 -12.20 -3.35 -33.81
CA THR A 195 -13.18 -4.40 -33.50
C THR A 195 -12.63 -5.81 -33.77
N THR A 196 -11.34 -5.93 -34.11
CA THR A 196 -10.73 -7.23 -34.39
C THR A 196 -10.61 -8.05 -33.12
N ALA A 197 -10.43 -9.37 -33.27
CA ALA A 197 -10.20 -10.25 -32.13
C ALA A 197 -8.93 -9.89 -31.33
N ALA A 198 -8.00 -9.14 -31.92
CA ALA A 198 -6.78 -8.68 -31.27
C ALA A 198 -6.95 -7.34 -30.54
N HIS A 199 -8.03 -6.59 -30.80
CA HIS A 199 -8.32 -5.29 -30.18
C HIS A 199 -7.14 -4.31 -30.26
N ASN A 200 -6.55 -4.16 -31.46
CA ASN A 200 -5.36 -3.33 -31.61
C ASN A 200 -5.71 -1.85 -31.38
N PRO A 201 -4.84 -1.06 -30.72
CA PRO A 201 -5.09 0.36 -30.51
C PRO A 201 -5.18 1.14 -31.84
N VAL A 202 -6.09 2.12 -31.90
CA VAL A 202 -6.33 2.95 -33.08
C VAL A 202 -5.89 4.39 -32.79
N GLY A 203 -4.75 4.77 -33.34
CA GLY A 203 -4.19 6.12 -33.24
C GLY A 203 -4.67 7.07 -34.34
N GLY A 204 -4.77 8.36 -34.01
CA GLY A 204 -5.16 9.43 -34.93
C GLY A 204 -6.65 9.82 -34.89
N VAL A 205 -7.45 9.20 -34.04
CA VAL A 205 -8.88 9.53 -33.87
C VAL A 205 -9.01 10.74 -32.96
N THR A 206 -9.73 11.76 -33.41
CA THR A 206 -10.04 12.91 -32.54
C THR A 206 -11.25 12.63 -31.66
N VAL A 207 -11.04 12.72 -30.35
CA VAL A 207 -12.05 12.63 -29.31
C VAL A 207 -12.37 14.02 -28.81
N ARG A 208 -13.65 14.37 -28.78
CA ARG A 208 -14.14 15.62 -28.19
C ARG A 208 -14.75 15.35 -26.82
N PHE A 209 -14.42 16.17 -25.85
CA PHE A 209 -14.88 16.05 -24.47
C PHE A 209 -15.78 17.24 -24.13
N THR A 210 -16.95 16.96 -23.56
CA THR A 210 -17.86 17.99 -23.04
C THR A 210 -18.17 17.74 -21.57
N VAL A 211 -18.27 18.81 -20.79
CA VAL A 211 -18.54 18.75 -19.36
C VAL A 211 -20.02 19.09 -19.10
N GLU A 212 -20.68 18.32 -18.24
CA GLU A 212 -22.02 18.60 -17.71
C GLU A 212 -22.01 18.56 -16.18
N GLY A 213 -22.92 19.30 -15.53
CA GLY A 213 -23.04 19.34 -14.07
C GLY A 213 -22.07 20.30 -13.35
N GLY A 214 -21.18 20.97 -14.09
CA GLY A 214 -20.19 21.94 -13.58
C GLY A 214 -18.74 21.46 -13.73
N GLY A 215 -17.78 22.26 -13.25
CA GLY A 215 -16.35 21.93 -13.31
C GLY A 215 -15.66 22.33 -14.63
N THR A 216 -14.40 21.94 -14.76
CA THR A 216 -13.54 22.29 -15.90
C THR A 216 -12.62 21.13 -16.30
N ILE A 217 -12.30 21.03 -17.58
CA ILE A 217 -11.30 20.11 -18.13
C ILE A 217 -10.16 20.90 -18.78
N VAL A 218 -8.94 20.35 -18.75
CA VAL A 218 -7.77 21.00 -19.37
C VAL A 218 -7.81 20.89 -20.91
N ARG A 219 -8.34 19.78 -21.44
CA ARG A 219 -8.46 19.55 -22.88
C ARG A 219 -9.89 19.15 -23.24
N ASP A 220 -10.56 19.95 -24.06
CA ASP A 220 -11.88 19.66 -24.64
C ASP A 220 -11.78 18.85 -25.96
N SER A 221 -10.58 18.67 -26.49
CA SER A 221 -10.28 17.80 -27.62
C SER A 221 -8.90 17.17 -27.48
N ALA A 222 -8.78 15.89 -27.82
CA ALA A 222 -7.51 15.18 -27.91
C ALA A 222 -7.52 14.19 -29.08
N VAL A 223 -6.36 14.00 -29.71
CA VAL A 223 -6.15 13.00 -30.77
C VAL A 223 -5.51 11.76 -30.15
N THR A 224 -5.99 10.57 -30.49
CA THR A 224 -5.43 9.33 -29.95
C THR A 224 -3.99 9.10 -30.42
N GLY A 225 -3.11 8.71 -29.50
CA GLY A 225 -1.72 8.33 -29.80
C GLY A 225 -1.63 6.96 -30.48
N SER A 226 -0.40 6.48 -30.73
CA SER A 226 -0.17 5.12 -31.25
C SER A 226 -0.64 4.00 -30.30
N ASP A 227 -0.86 4.35 -29.03
CA ASP A 227 -1.45 3.52 -27.97
C ASP A 227 -2.99 3.59 -27.93
N GLY A 228 -3.61 4.34 -28.85
CA GLY A 228 -5.07 4.50 -28.94
C GLY A 228 -5.68 5.36 -27.84
N LEU A 229 -4.88 6.03 -26.99
CA LEU A 229 -5.39 6.75 -25.83
C LEU A 229 -5.66 8.23 -26.11
N ALA A 230 -6.79 8.72 -25.63
CA ALA A 230 -7.13 10.15 -25.58
C ALA A 230 -7.61 10.54 -24.18
N SER A 231 -7.05 11.61 -23.62
CA SER A 231 -7.29 12.04 -22.23
C SER A 231 -7.58 13.53 -22.14
N VAL A 232 -8.46 13.90 -21.20
CA VAL A 232 -8.72 15.30 -20.83
C VAL A 232 -7.54 15.97 -20.09
N GLY A 233 -6.54 15.19 -19.68
CA GLY A 233 -5.36 15.63 -18.92
C GLY A 233 -5.65 15.87 -17.44
N MET A 234 -6.66 16.68 -17.12
CA MET A 234 -7.15 16.90 -15.75
C MET A 234 -8.62 17.30 -15.80
N TRP A 235 -9.40 16.80 -14.83
CA TRP A 235 -10.80 17.16 -14.66
C TRP A 235 -11.03 17.66 -13.23
N THR A 236 -11.42 18.93 -13.10
CA THR A 236 -11.78 19.60 -11.85
C THR A 236 -13.29 19.61 -11.68
N LEU A 237 -13.77 19.15 -10.53
CA LEU A 237 -15.20 19.10 -10.21
C LEU A 237 -15.78 20.50 -9.97
N GLY A 238 -17.09 20.65 -10.19
CA GLY A 238 -17.80 21.88 -9.87
C GLY A 238 -17.77 22.23 -8.38
N THR A 239 -18.10 23.47 -8.06
CA THR A 239 -18.17 23.97 -6.67
C THR A 239 -19.49 23.61 -5.97
N ALA A 240 -20.45 23.06 -6.71
CA ALA A 240 -21.73 22.59 -6.18
C ALA A 240 -21.67 21.08 -5.95
N LEU A 241 -22.33 20.60 -4.90
CA LEU A 241 -22.47 19.17 -4.61
C LEU A 241 -23.30 18.48 -5.71
N GLY A 242 -22.91 17.26 -6.06
CA GLY A 242 -23.68 16.42 -6.97
C GLY A 242 -22.88 15.82 -8.13
N VAL A 243 -23.60 15.21 -9.06
CA VAL A 243 -23.01 14.47 -10.18
C VAL A 243 -22.50 15.44 -11.25
N ASN A 244 -21.23 15.26 -11.62
CA ASN A 244 -20.57 15.90 -12.76
C ASN A 244 -20.29 14.83 -13.81
N ARG A 245 -20.34 15.18 -15.09
CA ARG A 245 -20.08 14.26 -16.20
C ARG A 245 -19.07 14.83 -17.18
N VAL A 246 -18.23 13.97 -17.74
CA VAL A 246 -17.44 14.23 -18.95
C VAL A 246 -17.90 13.25 -20.02
N ILE A 247 -18.36 13.76 -21.15
CA ILE A 247 -18.84 12.97 -22.27
C ILE A 247 -17.78 12.98 -23.36
N ALA A 248 -17.22 11.82 -23.66
CA ALA A 248 -16.22 11.61 -24.70
C ALA A 248 -16.91 11.15 -26.00
N THR A 249 -16.81 11.96 -27.04
CA THR A 249 -17.41 11.66 -28.36
C THR A 249 -16.31 11.46 -29.38
N ALA A 250 -16.24 10.23 -29.91
CA ALA A 250 -15.51 9.91 -31.13
C ALA A 250 -16.54 9.63 -32.24
N ILE A 251 -16.54 10.44 -33.29
CA ILE A 251 -17.53 10.29 -34.36
C ILE A 251 -17.26 8.97 -35.11
N GLY A 252 -18.32 8.19 -35.38
CA GLY A 252 -18.21 6.92 -36.10
C GLY A 252 -17.66 5.73 -35.29
N ALA A 253 -17.29 5.92 -34.02
CA ALA A 253 -16.86 4.85 -33.13
C ALA A 253 -18.05 4.12 -32.48
N ILE A 254 -17.99 2.80 -32.39
CA ILE A 254 -18.94 1.98 -31.63
C ILE A 254 -18.77 2.27 -30.14
N GLY A 255 -19.88 2.45 -29.41
CA GLY A 255 -19.85 2.80 -27.99
C GLY A 255 -19.79 4.31 -27.72
N SER A 256 -19.72 5.14 -28.75
CA SER A 256 -19.70 6.60 -28.64
C SER A 256 -21.13 7.18 -28.56
N PRO A 257 -21.39 8.15 -27.66
CA PRO A 257 -20.46 8.73 -26.71
C PRO A 257 -20.23 7.85 -25.46
N ASP A 258 -19.00 7.86 -24.95
CA ASP A 258 -18.65 7.28 -23.64
C ASP A 258 -18.79 8.34 -22.54
N THR A 259 -19.26 7.97 -21.34
CA THR A 259 -19.57 8.91 -20.25
C THR A 259 -18.82 8.59 -18.97
N PHE A 260 -18.00 9.53 -18.53
CA PHE A 260 -17.36 9.52 -17.22
C PHE A 260 -18.23 10.27 -16.22
N THR A 261 -18.34 9.70 -15.03
CA THR A 261 -19.13 10.27 -13.93
C THR A 261 -18.25 10.48 -12.71
N ALA A 262 -18.45 11.62 -12.05
CA ALA A 262 -17.83 11.89 -10.76
C ALA A 262 -18.81 12.65 -9.86
N VAL A 263 -18.79 12.35 -8.57
CA VAL A 263 -19.60 13.05 -7.57
C VAL A 263 -18.73 14.08 -6.87
N ALA A 264 -19.13 15.34 -6.96
CA ALA A 264 -18.58 16.43 -6.15
C ALA A 264 -19.21 16.35 -4.75
N ALA A 265 -18.38 16.05 -3.76
CA ALA A 265 -18.76 15.84 -2.38
C ALA A 265 -18.19 16.93 -1.47
N ALA A 266 -18.80 17.08 -0.30
CA ALA A 266 -18.30 17.98 0.72
C ALA A 266 -16.98 17.42 1.26
N PRO A 267 -15.92 18.24 1.43
CA PRO A 267 -14.64 17.77 1.97
C PRO A 267 -14.75 17.38 3.44
N VAL A 268 -15.79 17.86 4.14
CA VAL A 268 -16.08 17.54 5.53
C VAL A 268 -17.54 17.11 5.64
N VAL A 269 -17.77 16.01 6.35
CA VAL A 269 -19.12 15.51 6.70
C VAL A 269 -19.22 15.34 8.21
N GLY A 270 -20.44 15.40 8.75
CA GLY A 270 -20.68 15.16 10.16
C GLY A 270 -21.17 13.72 10.41
N LEU A 271 -20.90 13.19 11.60
CA LEU A 271 -21.47 11.95 12.10
C LEU A 271 -22.16 12.21 13.45
N CYS A 272 -23.48 12.14 13.47
CA CYS A 272 -24.32 12.46 14.64
C CYS A 272 -25.52 11.51 14.72
N PRO A 273 -25.77 10.80 15.84
CA PRO A 273 -26.94 9.95 15.98
C PRO A 273 -28.23 10.77 16.07
N ALA A 274 -28.13 11.99 16.64
CA ALA A 274 -29.17 13.01 16.64
C ALA A 274 -28.50 14.40 16.60
N GLY A 275 -29.06 15.34 15.84
CA GLY A 275 -28.56 16.72 15.74
C GLY A 275 -27.69 16.98 14.50
N SER A 276 -26.88 18.04 14.57
CA SER A 276 -26.02 18.53 13.48
C SER A 276 -24.66 18.95 14.05
N VAL A 277 -23.56 18.70 13.32
CA VAL A 277 -22.28 19.39 13.54
C VAL A 277 -22.22 20.60 12.62
N GLY A 278 -22.17 21.80 13.18
CA GLY A 278 -22.14 23.04 12.40
C GLY A 278 -23.21 23.07 11.30
N SER A 279 -22.80 23.33 10.06
CA SER A 279 -23.66 23.29 8.86
C SER A 279 -23.36 22.09 7.95
N LEU A 280 -22.77 21.02 8.49
CA LEU A 280 -22.33 19.87 7.70
C LEU A 280 -23.49 18.95 7.35
N THR A 281 -23.37 18.26 6.21
CA THR A 281 -24.21 17.09 5.92
C THR A 281 -23.87 16.00 6.94
N THR A 282 -24.86 15.55 7.71
CA THR A 282 -24.66 14.58 8.80
C THR A 282 -25.19 13.19 8.46
N PHE A 283 -24.45 12.18 8.90
CA PHE A 283 -24.80 10.76 8.80
C PHE A 283 -24.96 10.15 10.20
N THR A 284 -25.55 8.96 10.29
CA THR A 284 -25.80 8.26 11.57
C THR A 284 -24.86 7.06 11.80
N ASN A 285 -24.12 6.63 10.78
CA ASN A 285 -23.18 5.50 10.86
C ASN A 285 -21.91 5.74 10.03
N PHE A 286 -20.82 5.03 10.38
CA PHE A 286 -19.53 5.17 9.70
C PHE A 286 -19.55 4.75 8.23
N PRO A 287 -20.15 3.61 7.81
CA PRO A 287 -20.18 3.22 6.40
C PRO A 287 -20.74 4.31 5.48
N ASP A 288 -21.86 4.94 5.85
CA ASP A 288 -22.48 5.99 5.04
C ASP A 288 -21.63 7.27 5.01
N ALA A 289 -21.06 7.67 6.16
CA ALA A 289 -20.17 8.82 6.23
C ALA A 289 -18.88 8.62 5.41
N LEU A 290 -18.29 7.42 5.50
CA LEU A 290 -17.12 7.01 4.72
C LEU A 290 -17.44 6.93 3.23
N ALA A 291 -18.62 6.46 2.83
CA ALA A 291 -19.04 6.45 1.44
C ALA A 291 -19.18 7.87 0.88
N ALA A 292 -19.71 8.80 1.67
CA ALA A 292 -19.97 10.18 1.25
C ALA A 292 -18.73 11.09 1.22
N VAL A 293 -17.77 10.90 2.14
CA VAL A 293 -16.58 11.75 2.22
C VAL A 293 -15.60 11.44 1.07
N PRO A 294 -15.04 12.42 0.35
CA PRO A 294 -14.04 12.16 -0.69
C PRO A 294 -12.70 11.70 -0.08
N PRO A 295 -11.81 11.04 -0.86
CA PRO A 295 -10.45 10.74 -0.41
C PRO A 295 -9.73 11.99 0.09
N GLY A 296 -9.08 11.90 1.25
CA GLY A 296 -8.42 13.01 1.95
C GLY A 296 -9.38 13.93 2.71
N GLY A 297 -10.69 13.67 2.69
CA GLY A 297 -11.69 14.42 3.42
C GLY A 297 -11.75 14.07 4.91
N LYS A 298 -12.74 14.64 5.59
CA LYS A 298 -12.86 14.62 7.05
C LYS A 298 -14.26 14.24 7.53
N ILE A 299 -14.34 13.47 8.61
CA ILE A 299 -15.56 13.10 9.31
C ILE A 299 -15.48 13.71 10.72
N GLU A 300 -16.37 14.64 11.03
CA GLU A 300 -16.48 15.28 12.35
C GLU A 300 -17.59 14.64 13.17
N LEU A 301 -17.26 14.11 14.34
CA LEU A 301 -18.20 13.39 15.21
C LEU A 301 -18.81 14.32 16.26
N CYS A 302 -20.14 14.35 16.33
CA CYS A 302 -20.86 14.89 17.48
C CYS A 302 -20.48 14.16 18.76
N SER A 303 -20.66 14.79 19.92
CA SER A 303 -20.69 14.07 21.20
C SER A 303 -21.76 12.98 21.18
N GLY A 304 -21.43 11.79 21.68
CA GLY A 304 -22.33 10.64 21.70
C GLY A 304 -21.57 9.32 21.60
N THR A 305 -22.33 8.22 21.55
CA THR A 305 -21.77 6.88 21.36
C THR A 305 -22.08 6.37 19.95
N PHE A 306 -21.07 5.84 19.28
CA PHE A 306 -21.14 5.33 17.91
C PHE A 306 -20.61 3.90 17.88
N THR A 307 -21.28 3.01 17.17
CA THR A 307 -20.78 1.65 17.00
C THR A 307 -19.84 1.57 15.81
N ALA A 308 -18.68 0.93 15.98
CA ALA A 308 -17.78 0.55 14.91
C ALA A 308 -17.45 -0.94 15.03
N ASP A 309 -18.05 -1.75 14.15
CA ASP A 309 -17.84 -3.18 14.07
C ASP A 309 -17.46 -3.55 12.63
N ASN A 310 -16.18 -3.86 12.44
CA ASN A 310 -15.51 -4.16 11.18
C ASN A 310 -15.72 -3.09 10.10
N VAL A 311 -15.56 -1.82 10.49
CA VAL A 311 -15.63 -0.69 9.56
C VAL A 311 -14.36 -0.64 8.73
N GLU A 312 -14.49 -0.87 7.42
CA GLU A 312 -13.38 -0.82 6.49
C GLU A 312 -13.09 0.61 6.03
N ILE A 313 -11.83 1.04 6.14
CA ILE A 313 -11.34 2.32 5.63
C ILE A 313 -10.40 2.03 4.46
N THR A 314 -10.88 2.31 3.26
CA THR A 314 -10.20 2.00 1.98
C THR A 314 -9.69 3.22 1.22
N LYS A 315 -9.68 4.39 1.88
CA LYS A 315 -9.16 5.65 1.35
C LYS A 315 -8.62 6.53 2.47
N PRO A 316 -7.71 7.48 2.17
CA PRO A 316 -7.25 8.43 3.18
C PRO A 316 -8.44 9.25 3.70
N VAL A 317 -8.53 9.43 5.02
CA VAL A 317 -9.61 10.14 5.69
C VAL A 317 -9.16 10.56 7.10
N THR A 318 -9.63 11.71 7.58
CA THR A 318 -9.48 12.08 9.00
C THR A 318 -10.83 11.92 9.71
N ILE A 319 -10.86 11.12 10.77
CA ILE A 319 -12.00 10.95 11.67
C ILE A 319 -11.64 11.65 12.97
N GLU A 320 -12.41 12.67 13.34
CA GLU A 320 -12.12 13.44 14.55
C GLU A 320 -13.37 13.92 15.26
N ALA A 321 -13.25 14.25 16.54
CA ALA A 321 -14.34 14.91 17.24
C ALA A 321 -14.64 16.27 16.61
N ALA A 322 -15.91 16.67 16.57
CA ALA A 322 -16.28 18.00 16.13
C ALA A 322 -15.62 19.07 17.04
N PRO A 323 -15.26 20.26 16.52
CA PRO A 323 -14.69 21.34 17.34
C PRO A 323 -15.62 21.80 18.47
N ASP A 324 -16.93 21.67 18.28
CA ASP A 324 -17.99 22.02 19.21
C ASP A 324 -18.52 20.83 20.03
N ALA A 325 -17.87 19.66 19.97
CA ALA A 325 -18.22 18.50 20.77
C ALA A 325 -18.03 18.80 22.28
N ALA A 326 -19.12 18.75 23.05
CA ALA A 326 -19.10 19.02 24.49
C ALA A 326 -18.34 17.96 25.30
N THR A 327 -18.40 16.70 24.85
CA THR A 327 -17.61 15.57 25.36
C THR A 327 -16.96 14.82 24.19
N PRO A 328 -15.80 14.17 24.41
CA PRO A 328 -15.22 13.26 23.43
C PRO A 328 -16.26 12.24 22.92
N PRO A 329 -16.43 12.10 21.60
CA PRO A 329 -17.23 11.05 20.99
C PRO A 329 -16.69 9.68 21.37
N VAL A 330 -17.59 8.78 21.79
CA VAL A 330 -17.25 7.42 22.20
C VAL A 330 -17.53 6.47 21.04
N ILE A 331 -16.50 5.77 20.58
CA ILE A 331 -16.59 4.70 19.60
C ILE A 331 -16.61 3.38 20.36
N GLN A 332 -17.75 2.70 20.30
CA GLN A 332 -17.94 1.39 20.89
C GLN A 332 -17.71 0.30 19.85
N HIS A 333 -16.82 -0.64 20.15
CA HIS A 333 -16.61 -1.86 19.36
C HIS A 333 -17.03 -3.08 20.18
N ASN A 334 -17.88 -3.94 19.62
CA ASN A 334 -18.34 -5.16 20.26
C ASN A 334 -17.75 -6.38 19.53
N ALA A 335 -16.62 -6.89 20.04
CA ALA A 335 -15.96 -8.03 19.42
C ALA A 335 -16.70 -9.35 19.69
N GLY A 336 -17.03 -10.08 18.62
CA GLY A 336 -17.51 -11.46 18.71
C GLY A 336 -16.39 -12.45 19.04
N GLU A 337 -16.75 -13.71 19.35
CA GLU A 337 -15.79 -14.79 19.48
C GLU A 337 -15.14 -15.09 18.11
N SER A 338 -13.91 -14.63 17.91
CA SER A 338 -13.18 -14.89 16.66
C SER A 338 -11.68 -15.03 16.88
N SER A 339 -11.02 -15.70 15.93
CA SER A 339 -9.57 -15.82 15.89
C SER A 339 -8.91 -14.49 15.52
N PHE A 340 -7.73 -14.28 16.08
CA PHE A 340 -6.81 -13.23 15.74
C PHE A 340 -6.50 -13.28 14.25
N PRO A 341 -6.48 -12.16 13.50
CA PRO A 341 -6.93 -10.81 13.82
C PRO A 341 -8.22 -10.44 13.03
N ASN A 342 -9.31 -11.22 13.16
CA ASN A 342 -10.44 -11.12 12.22
C ASN A 342 -11.62 -10.24 12.68
N THR A 343 -11.64 -9.76 13.94
CA THR A 343 -12.65 -8.80 14.41
C THR A 343 -11.98 -7.49 14.77
N ASN A 344 -12.36 -6.44 14.05
CA ASN A 344 -11.79 -5.10 14.20
C ASN A 344 -12.91 -4.11 14.48
N GLY A 345 -12.63 -3.01 15.19
CA GLY A 345 -13.49 -1.84 15.17
C GLY A 345 -13.37 -1.15 13.82
N PHE A 346 -12.14 -0.73 13.50
CA PHE A 346 -11.73 -0.25 12.19
C PHE A 346 -10.64 -1.12 11.57
N LEU A 347 -10.82 -1.47 10.30
CA LEU A 347 -9.82 -2.11 9.47
C LEU A 347 -9.34 -1.12 8.40
N ILE A 348 -8.06 -0.75 8.43
CA ILE A 348 -7.42 0.08 7.41
C ILE A 348 -6.68 -0.85 6.45
N ASP A 349 -7.11 -0.86 5.19
CA ASP A 349 -6.54 -1.62 4.07
C ASP A 349 -6.87 -0.89 2.76
N ALA A 350 -6.22 -1.23 1.64
CA ALA A 350 -6.38 -0.60 0.33
C ALA A 350 -6.09 0.92 0.27
N VAL A 351 -5.40 1.49 1.26
CA VAL A 351 -4.97 2.90 1.29
C VAL A 351 -3.55 3.03 0.74
N GLY A 352 -3.38 2.92 -0.58
CA GLY A 352 -2.05 2.95 -1.21
C GLY A 352 -1.29 4.28 -1.12
N SER A 353 -1.96 5.38 -0.74
CA SER A 353 -1.33 6.68 -0.52
C SER A 353 -2.17 7.56 0.39
N GLY A 354 -1.51 8.40 1.19
CA GLY A 354 -2.15 9.38 2.06
C GLY A 354 -2.35 8.87 3.48
N THR A 355 -3.05 9.67 4.29
CA THR A 355 -3.17 9.43 5.73
C THR A 355 -4.59 9.04 6.12
N VAL A 356 -4.72 7.98 6.92
CA VAL A 356 -5.88 7.74 7.78
C VAL A 356 -5.57 8.27 9.16
N ALA A 357 -6.40 9.18 9.68
CA ALA A 357 -6.16 9.80 10.98
C ALA A 357 -7.37 9.67 11.92
N PHE A 358 -7.11 9.36 13.19
CA PHE A 358 -8.07 9.37 14.29
C PHE A 358 -7.64 10.42 15.31
N ARG A 359 -8.51 11.37 15.67
CA ARG A 359 -8.14 12.47 16.58
C ARG A 359 -9.22 12.84 17.59
N ARG A 360 -8.84 12.98 18.86
CA ARG A 360 -9.73 13.44 19.95
C ARG A 360 -10.96 12.55 20.13
N LEU A 361 -10.78 11.24 20.00
CA LEU A 361 -11.84 10.24 20.09
C LEU A 361 -11.62 9.37 21.33
N SER A 362 -12.71 8.89 21.92
CA SER A 362 -12.66 7.85 22.96
C SER A 362 -13.12 6.53 22.36
N PHE A 363 -12.43 5.45 22.68
CA PHE A 363 -12.67 4.11 22.19
C PHE A 363 -12.99 3.20 23.38
N VAL A 364 -14.11 2.48 23.32
CA VAL A 364 -14.48 1.49 24.34
C VAL A 364 -14.76 0.14 23.67
N SER A 365 -14.03 -0.92 24.06
CA SER A 365 -14.26 -2.26 23.53
C SER A 365 -15.10 -3.08 24.49
N THR A 366 -15.95 -3.96 23.98
CA THR A 366 -16.51 -5.11 24.72
C THR A 366 -16.26 -6.41 23.94
N GLY A 367 -16.45 -7.56 24.57
CA GLY A 367 -16.27 -8.88 23.92
C GLY A 367 -15.01 -9.62 24.37
N THR A 368 -14.63 -10.68 23.65
CA THR A 368 -13.59 -11.63 24.11
C THR A 368 -12.19 -11.28 23.62
N ARG A 369 -12.01 -10.77 22.40
CA ARG A 369 -10.69 -10.41 21.87
C ARG A 369 -10.71 -9.25 20.85
N PRO A 370 -11.05 -8.02 21.28
CA PRO A 370 -11.23 -6.88 20.39
C PRO A 370 -9.91 -6.31 19.86
N PHE A 371 -9.91 -5.90 18.59
CA PHE A 371 -8.89 -5.02 17.99
C PHE A 371 -9.56 -3.70 17.59
N MET A 372 -9.27 -2.59 18.26
CA MET A 372 -10.09 -1.38 18.04
C MET A 372 -9.73 -0.70 16.71
N ILE A 373 -8.44 -0.55 16.43
CA ILE A 373 -7.92 -0.04 15.16
C ILE A 373 -6.85 -0.99 14.64
N SER A 374 -7.01 -1.49 13.42
CA SER A 374 -6.05 -2.39 12.78
C SER A 374 -5.62 -1.86 11.43
N ALA A 375 -4.32 -1.66 11.24
CA ALA A 375 -3.71 -1.31 9.95
C ALA A 375 -2.96 -2.51 9.39
N ARG A 376 -3.33 -3.00 8.19
CA ARG A 376 -2.67 -4.13 7.53
C ARG A 376 -2.96 -4.15 6.03
N GLY A 377 -2.23 -4.98 5.28
CA GLY A 377 -2.49 -5.14 3.85
C GLY A 377 -1.87 -3.99 3.07
N THR A 378 -2.66 -3.04 2.60
CA THR A 378 -2.16 -1.85 1.89
C THR A 378 -2.51 -0.58 2.67
N TYR A 379 -1.51 0.06 3.27
CA TYR A 379 -1.68 1.38 3.90
C TYR A 379 -0.38 2.20 3.81
N ASP A 380 -0.48 3.50 3.59
CA ASP A 380 0.65 4.44 3.61
C ASP A 380 0.90 4.97 5.03
N GLN A 381 0.05 5.87 5.53
CA GLN A 381 0.19 6.41 6.89
C GLN A 381 -1.09 6.26 7.71
N VAL A 382 -0.95 5.80 8.96
CA VAL A 382 -2.02 5.82 9.97
C VAL A 382 -1.57 6.67 11.16
N VAL A 383 -2.41 7.62 11.58
CA VAL A 383 -2.14 8.51 12.72
C VAL A 383 -3.26 8.39 13.76
N ILE A 384 -2.90 8.08 14.99
CA ILE A 384 -3.79 8.09 16.14
C ILE A 384 -3.26 9.13 17.10
N ASP A 385 -3.95 10.26 17.25
CA ASP A 385 -3.48 11.36 18.09
C ASP A 385 -4.55 11.82 19.08
N SER A 386 -4.15 12.02 20.33
CA SER A 386 -5.06 12.52 21.37
C SER A 386 -6.31 11.65 21.55
N CYS A 387 -6.18 10.33 21.46
CA CYS A 387 -7.28 9.38 21.60
C CYS A 387 -7.21 8.63 22.93
N ASP A 388 -8.36 8.29 23.51
CA ASP A 388 -8.46 7.52 24.75
C ASP A 388 -9.00 6.12 24.47
N PHE A 389 -8.35 5.07 24.95
CA PHE A 389 -8.75 3.68 24.74
C PHE A 389 -9.04 2.99 26.08
N THR A 390 -10.24 2.44 26.22
CA THR A 390 -10.66 1.59 27.33
C THR A 390 -10.96 0.19 26.82
N ILE A 391 -10.08 -0.75 27.14
CA ILE A 391 -10.11 -2.12 26.62
C ILE A 391 -10.57 -3.05 27.74
N THR A 392 -11.85 -3.45 27.73
CA THR A 392 -12.42 -4.22 28.85
C THR A 392 -12.03 -5.70 28.85
N SER A 393 -11.59 -6.25 27.71
CA SER A 393 -11.19 -7.65 27.60
C SER A 393 -9.72 -7.82 27.96
N SER A 394 -9.38 -8.87 28.71
CA SER A 394 -7.99 -9.23 29.03
C SER A 394 -7.15 -9.63 27.81
N ASN A 395 -7.78 -9.95 26.68
CA ASN A 395 -7.11 -10.34 25.43
C ASN A 395 -7.18 -9.23 24.35
N GLY A 396 -7.74 -8.06 24.68
CA GLY A 396 -7.97 -7.00 23.69
C GLY A 396 -6.71 -6.21 23.35
N THR A 397 -6.69 -5.63 22.15
CA THR A 397 -5.66 -4.70 21.70
C THR A 397 -6.30 -3.37 21.26
N GLY A 398 -5.71 -2.25 21.67
CA GLY A 398 -6.14 -0.92 21.24
C GLY A 398 -5.82 -0.68 19.76
N VAL A 399 -4.53 -0.60 19.45
CA VAL A 399 -4.02 -0.38 18.09
C VAL A 399 -3.15 -1.54 17.66
N PHE A 400 -3.47 -2.13 16.50
CA PHE A 400 -2.68 -3.16 15.84
C PHE A 400 -2.05 -2.64 14.55
N GLY A 401 -0.71 -2.72 14.46
CA GLY A 401 0.06 -2.42 13.25
C GLY A 401 0.61 -3.69 12.62
N GLY A 402 0.04 -4.12 11.50
CA GLY A 402 0.49 -5.27 10.71
C GLY A 402 1.29 -4.85 9.47
N SER A 403 1.82 -5.82 8.73
CA SER A 403 2.56 -5.57 7.48
C SER A 403 1.77 -4.75 6.45
N SER A 404 2.47 -3.89 5.69
CA SER A 404 1.96 -3.12 4.56
C SER A 404 2.66 -3.47 3.24
N THR A 405 1.94 -3.37 2.12
CA THR A 405 2.50 -3.41 0.77
C THR A 405 3.15 -2.10 0.33
N VAL A 406 2.94 -1.00 1.06
CA VAL A 406 3.49 0.33 0.74
C VAL A 406 4.84 0.51 1.42
N GLU A 407 5.88 0.78 0.63
CA GLU A 407 7.23 1.08 1.12
C GLU A 407 7.25 2.38 1.94
N GLY A 408 7.90 2.35 3.11
CA GLY A 408 7.98 3.49 4.02
C GLY A 408 6.68 3.77 4.79
N SER A 409 5.72 2.85 4.74
CA SER A 409 4.48 2.93 5.51
C SER A 409 4.74 2.97 7.02
N ARG A 410 3.85 3.67 7.73
CA ARG A 410 3.99 3.83 9.18
C ARG A 410 2.66 4.01 9.92
N VAL A 411 2.65 3.56 11.16
CA VAL A 411 1.59 3.83 12.14
C VAL A 411 2.19 4.73 13.23
N VAL A 412 1.56 5.87 13.52
CA VAL A 412 2.01 6.79 14.56
C VAL A 412 0.91 6.93 15.60
N VAL A 413 1.23 6.57 16.84
CA VAL A 413 0.37 6.76 18.02
C VAL A 413 0.99 7.85 18.89
N SER A 414 0.29 8.96 19.07
CA SER A 414 0.77 10.10 19.85
C SER A 414 -0.27 10.65 20.82
N HIS A 415 0.19 11.18 21.96
CA HIS A 415 -0.65 11.86 22.96
C HIS A 415 -1.90 11.08 23.39
N SER A 416 -1.87 9.76 23.30
CA SER A 416 -3.05 8.91 23.48
C SER A 416 -2.98 8.17 24.81
N SER A 417 -4.13 7.76 25.35
CA SER A 417 -4.21 7.00 26.59
C SER A 417 -4.78 5.61 26.34
N PHE A 418 -4.24 4.60 27.02
CA PHE A 418 -4.67 3.21 26.91
C PHE A 418 -4.82 2.62 28.31
N THR A 419 -6.00 2.07 28.60
CA THR A 419 -6.32 1.41 29.87
C THR A 419 -6.98 0.05 29.65
N GLY A 420 -6.49 -0.99 30.33
CA GLY A 420 -7.01 -2.35 30.18
C GLY A 420 -6.44 -3.06 28.95
N GLY A 421 -6.69 -4.36 28.79
CA GLY A 421 -6.30 -5.11 27.60
C GLY A 421 -5.17 -6.10 27.78
N GLU A 422 -4.88 -6.85 26.72
CA GLU A 422 -3.62 -7.57 26.55
C GLU A 422 -2.49 -6.59 26.29
N SER A 423 -2.71 -5.72 25.30
CA SER A 423 -1.75 -4.70 24.86
C SER A 423 -2.44 -3.41 24.43
N GLY A 424 -1.81 -2.26 24.69
CA GLY A 424 -2.31 -0.97 24.19
C GLY A 424 -2.00 -0.81 22.70
N VAL A 425 -0.72 -0.97 22.35
CA VAL A 425 -0.23 -0.98 20.98
C VAL A 425 0.49 -2.30 20.72
N PHE A 426 0.12 -2.98 19.63
CA PHE A 426 0.78 -4.20 19.18
C PHE A 426 1.18 -4.10 17.71
N ALA A 427 2.49 -4.12 17.43
CA ALA A 427 3.03 -4.26 16.09
C ALA A 427 3.47 -5.70 15.81
N SER A 428 3.06 -6.26 14.67
CA SER A 428 3.47 -7.60 14.23
C SER A 428 3.75 -7.63 12.74
N GLY A 429 5.00 -7.93 12.36
CA GLY A 429 5.40 -8.15 10.97
C GLY A 429 5.59 -9.61 10.59
N ASP A 430 6.01 -9.81 9.34
CA ASP A 430 6.32 -11.10 8.73
C ASP A 430 7.83 -11.24 8.46
N GLN A 431 8.30 -12.48 8.40
CA GLN A 431 9.70 -12.83 8.07
C GLN A 431 9.80 -13.61 6.77
N ASP A 432 10.96 -13.53 6.11
CA ASP A 432 11.34 -14.49 5.07
C ASP A 432 11.77 -15.85 5.67
N GLU A 433 12.02 -16.83 4.80
CA GLU A 433 12.50 -18.16 5.21
C GLU A 433 13.87 -18.14 5.91
N SER A 434 14.62 -17.04 5.76
CA SER A 434 15.93 -16.82 6.40
C SER A 434 15.82 -16.10 7.75
N GLY A 435 14.61 -15.78 8.21
CA GLY A 435 14.37 -15.07 9.47
C GLY A 435 14.61 -13.56 9.40
N ASN A 436 14.81 -13.00 8.20
CA ASN A 436 14.92 -11.55 8.03
C ASN A 436 13.54 -10.92 7.99
N LEU A 437 13.48 -9.67 8.44
CA LEU A 437 12.27 -8.88 8.36
C LEU A 437 11.89 -8.60 6.90
N LEU A 438 10.65 -8.88 6.50
CA LEU A 438 10.21 -8.54 5.15
C LEU A 438 10.13 -7.01 4.97
N PRO A 439 10.37 -6.46 3.76
CA PRO A 439 10.27 -5.01 3.49
C PRO A 439 8.91 -4.39 3.83
N GLY A 440 7.86 -5.21 3.88
CA GLY A 440 6.51 -4.79 4.26
C GLY A 440 6.24 -4.82 5.76
N ALA A 441 7.22 -5.12 6.61
CA ALA A 441 7.02 -5.15 8.05
C ALA A 441 6.63 -3.78 8.61
N PRO A 442 5.84 -3.73 9.69
CA PRO A 442 5.31 -2.48 10.21
C PRO A 442 6.40 -1.60 10.84
N HIS A 443 6.33 -0.32 10.54
CA HIS A 443 7.02 0.74 11.29
C HIS A 443 6.01 1.45 12.19
N VAL A 444 6.18 1.33 13.51
CA VAL A 444 5.22 1.86 14.49
C VAL A 444 5.91 2.79 15.48
N ASP A 445 5.51 4.05 15.49
CA ASP A 445 5.96 5.05 16.46
C ASP A 445 4.92 5.18 17.58
N VAL A 446 5.37 5.11 18.83
CA VAL A 446 4.54 5.30 20.02
C VAL A 446 5.14 6.41 20.86
N LEU A 447 4.47 7.56 20.88
CA LEU A 447 5.03 8.82 21.33
C LEU A 447 4.15 9.46 22.40
N GLN A 448 4.75 9.93 23.50
CA GLN A 448 4.12 10.82 24.47
C GLN A 448 2.74 10.34 24.95
N SER A 449 2.56 9.02 25.09
CA SER A 449 1.29 8.36 25.38
C SER A 449 1.32 7.70 26.76
N THR A 450 0.13 7.44 27.32
CA THR A 450 -0.02 6.85 28.65
C THR A 450 -0.63 5.45 28.57
N PHE A 451 -0.05 4.51 29.30
CA PHE A 451 -0.42 3.10 29.30
C PHE A 451 -0.63 2.64 30.74
N HIS A 452 -1.81 2.09 31.03
CA HIS A 452 -2.17 1.55 32.33
C HIS A 452 -2.94 0.23 32.24
N ASP A 453 -2.70 -0.68 33.18
CA ASP A 453 -3.54 -1.85 33.47
C ASP A 453 -3.61 -2.94 32.36
N PHE A 454 -2.46 -3.46 31.93
CA PHE A 454 -2.40 -4.53 30.91
C PHE A 454 -2.14 -5.92 31.48
N THR A 455 -2.58 -6.96 30.76
CA THR A 455 -2.32 -8.36 31.12
C THR A 455 -1.05 -8.93 30.49
N PHE A 456 -0.58 -8.37 29.37
CA PHE A 456 0.64 -8.82 28.70
C PHE A 456 1.73 -7.73 28.64
N SER A 457 1.54 -6.70 27.82
CA SER A 457 2.48 -5.57 27.70
C SER A 457 1.78 -4.30 27.24
N GLY A 458 2.11 -3.13 27.77
CA GLY A 458 1.50 -1.87 27.31
C GLY A 458 1.83 -1.59 25.84
N ILE A 459 3.09 -1.78 25.47
CA ILE A 459 3.61 -1.64 24.11
C ILE A 459 4.34 -2.92 23.73
N GLN A 460 3.88 -3.55 22.65
CA GLN A 460 4.46 -4.78 22.11
C GLN A 460 4.85 -4.59 20.65
N HIS A 461 6.14 -4.71 20.36
CA HIS A 461 6.67 -4.82 19.02
C HIS A 461 7.20 -6.24 18.83
N GLN A 462 6.79 -6.86 17.73
CA GLN A 462 7.28 -8.16 17.31
C GLN A 462 7.52 -8.12 15.80
N LEU A 463 8.74 -8.37 15.35
CA LEU A 463 9.06 -8.29 13.92
C LEU A 463 8.66 -6.91 13.36
N ALA A 464 9.09 -5.84 14.02
CA ALA A 464 8.73 -4.48 13.68
C ALA A 464 9.94 -3.55 13.78
N SER A 465 9.71 -2.27 13.47
CA SER A 465 10.65 -1.18 13.71
C SER A 465 9.90 0.05 14.22
N GLY A 466 10.62 1.04 14.76
CA GLY A 466 10.03 2.32 15.15
C GLY A 466 10.58 2.91 16.45
N LEU A 467 10.01 4.04 16.85
CA LEU A 467 10.40 4.80 18.03
C LEU A 467 9.34 4.72 19.13
N ILE A 468 9.75 4.26 20.32
CA ILE A 468 8.95 4.27 21.55
C ILE A 468 9.53 5.35 22.46
N SER A 469 8.90 6.53 22.49
CA SER A 469 9.49 7.72 23.14
C SER A 469 8.55 8.53 24.03
N GLY A 470 9.02 8.90 25.22
CA GLY A 470 8.33 9.84 26.09
C GLY A 470 7.02 9.32 26.69
N ASN A 471 6.81 7.99 26.70
CA ASN A 471 5.59 7.39 27.20
C ASN A 471 5.64 7.20 28.72
N THR A 472 4.47 7.16 29.35
CA THR A 472 4.31 6.75 30.75
C THR A 472 3.57 5.44 30.81
N ILE A 473 4.19 4.40 31.37
CA ILE A 473 3.64 3.05 31.46
C ILE A 473 3.61 2.60 32.92
N SER A 474 2.47 2.09 33.37
CA SER A 474 2.25 1.58 34.73
C SER A 474 1.31 0.39 34.70
N ALA A 475 1.20 -0.37 35.81
CA ALA A 475 0.32 -1.54 35.88
C ALA A 475 0.52 -2.45 34.65
N CYS A 476 1.74 -2.96 34.50
CA CYS A 476 2.16 -3.74 33.34
C CYS A 476 1.87 -5.24 33.48
N GLY A 477 1.75 -5.93 32.35
CA GLY A 477 1.45 -7.36 32.28
C GLY A 477 2.65 -8.28 32.55
N SER A 478 2.44 -9.59 32.44
CA SER A 478 3.40 -10.62 32.88
C SER A 478 4.73 -10.65 32.08
N PHE A 479 4.75 -10.10 30.86
CA PHE A 479 5.93 -10.11 29.97
C PHE A 479 6.63 -8.75 29.85
N GLY A 480 6.21 -7.79 30.67
CA GLY A 480 6.84 -6.50 30.85
C GLY A 480 6.05 -5.33 30.28
N CYS A 481 6.53 -4.11 30.52
CA CYS A 481 5.82 -2.88 30.16
C CYS A 481 6.03 -2.53 28.69
N ILE A 482 7.28 -2.59 28.25
CA ILE A 482 7.70 -2.40 26.86
C ILE A 482 8.40 -3.68 26.42
N ARG A 483 7.92 -4.26 25.33
CA ARG A 483 8.46 -5.49 24.78
C ARG A 483 8.74 -5.30 23.29
N ALA A 484 10.00 -5.39 22.90
CA ALA A 484 10.49 -5.32 21.53
C ALA A 484 11.19 -6.64 21.21
N VAL A 485 10.66 -7.45 20.30
CA VAL A 485 11.13 -8.84 20.11
C VAL A 485 11.26 -9.21 18.65
N LEU A 486 12.44 -9.71 18.30
CA LEU A 486 12.82 -10.04 16.93
C LEU A 486 12.67 -8.81 16.03
N ASP A 487 13.10 -7.66 16.50
CA ASP A 487 12.93 -6.42 15.77
C ASP A 487 14.18 -6.03 14.96
N GLY A 488 13.97 -5.31 13.87
CA GLY A 488 15.07 -4.85 13.01
C GLY A 488 15.87 -3.69 13.64
N GLN A 489 15.16 -2.66 14.12
CA GLN A 489 15.65 -1.48 14.85
C GLN A 489 14.49 -0.85 15.64
N VAL A 490 14.43 -1.07 16.95
CA VAL A 490 13.49 -0.38 17.84
C VAL A 490 14.26 0.47 18.84
N GLU A 491 13.90 1.75 18.89
CA GLU A 491 14.47 2.72 19.82
C GLU A 491 13.48 2.96 20.97
N VAL A 492 13.94 2.78 22.21
CA VAL A 492 13.18 3.00 23.44
C VAL A 492 13.81 4.16 24.19
N ARG A 493 13.20 5.34 24.13
CA ARG A 493 13.79 6.59 24.62
C ARG A 493 12.92 7.31 25.65
N ASN A 494 13.52 7.77 26.74
CA ASN A 494 12.88 8.71 27.67
C ASN A 494 11.49 8.27 28.18
N ASN A 495 11.25 6.96 28.31
CA ASN A 495 9.99 6.45 28.84
C ASN A 495 10.05 6.36 30.37
N SER A 496 8.91 6.60 31.02
CA SER A 496 8.73 6.39 32.45
C SER A 496 7.93 5.11 32.67
N VAL A 497 8.56 4.11 33.28
CA VAL A 497 8.02 2.76 33.48
C VAL A 497 7.91 2.48 34.98
N THR A 498 6.70 2.18 35.44
CA THR A 498 6.41 1.79 36.83
C THR A 498 5.89 0.35 36.87
N VAL A 499 6.49 -0.47 37.73
CA VAL A 499 6.13 -1.89 37.91
C VAL A 499 5.73 -2.14 39.35
N GLU A 500 4.50 -2.56 39.60
CA GLU A 500 3.97 -2.84 40.93
C GLU A 500 4.16 -4.31 41.34
N ALA A 501 4.76 -4.54 42.51
CA ALA A 501 5.18 -5.86 43.01
C ALA A 501 4.03 -6.81 43.38
N ASP A 502 2.90 -6.25 43.80
CA ASP A 502 1.71 -6.97 44.26
C ASP A 502 0.75 -7.31 43.12
N ARG A 503 1.04 -6.85 41.90
CA ARG A 503 0.22 -7.12 40.73
C ARG A 503 0.48 -8.54 40.20
N LEU A 504 -0.40 -9.46 40.59
CA LEU A 504 -0.49 -10.80 40.00
C LEU A 504 -1.32 -10.73 38.72
N VAL A 505 -0.72 -11.15 37.61
CA VAL A 505 -1.38 -11.20 36.30
C VAL A 505 -1.86 -12.64 36.04
N LEU A 506 -2.62 -12.88 34.97
CA LEU A 506 -3.17 -14.19 34.59
C LEU A 506 -2.19 -15.35 34.86
N ASN A 507 -2.67 -16.41 35.52
CA ASN A 507 -1.90 -17.56 36.00
C ASN A 507 -0.88 -17.28 37.13
N ALA A 508 -1.06 -16.19 37.89
CA ALA A 508 -0.19 -15.79 39.00
C ALA A 508 1.28 -15.56 38.58
N GLN A 509 1.52 -15.29 37.29
CA GLN A 509 2.84 -14.90 36.81
C GLN A 509 3.11 -13.46 37.24
N ARG A 510 4.26 -13.27 37.88
CA ARG A 510 4.76 -11.94 38.24
C ARG A 510 5.44 -11.29 37.04
N ILE A 511 5.53 -9.97 37.10
CA ILE A 511 6.13 -9.15 36.03
C ILE A 511 7.62 -9.49 35.92
N ARG A 512 8.02 -9.97 34.74
CA ARG A 512 9.39 -10.42 34.50
C ARG A 512 10.33 -9.27 34.11
N TRP A 513 9.88 -8.27 33.36
CA TRP A 513 10.75 -7.20 32.87
C TRP A 513 10.10 -5.82 32.95
N GLY A 514 10.90 -4.75 33.08
CA GLY A 514 10.42 -3.40 32.78
C GLY A 514 10.41 -3.18 31.27
N ILE A 515 11.60 -3.23 30.67
CA ILE A 515 11.85 -3.17 29.23
C ILE A 515 12.53 -4.47 28.82
N ALA A 516 11.98 -5.13 27.80
CA ALA A 516 12.50 -6.37 27.25
C ALA A 516 12.77 -6.18 25.74
N ALA A 517 14.01 -6.38 25.31
CA ALA A 517 14.44 -6.15 23.93
C ALA A 517 15.23 -7.33 23.34
N SER A 518 14.78 -7.90 22.22
CA SER A 518 15.53 -8.88 21.44
C SER A 518 15.51 -8.51 19.95
N ALA A 519 16.65 -8.58 19.29
CA ALA A 519 16.81 -8.12 17.91
C ALA A 519 16.79 -9.28 16.90
N LEU A 520 16.70 -8.93 15.63
CA LEU A 520 17.03 -9.82 14.52
C LEU A 520 18.54 -9.85 14.25
N PRO A 521 19.02 -10.84 13.49
CA PRO A 521 20.42 -10.89 13.07
C PRO A 521 20.88 -9.63 12.36
N GLY A 522 21.94 -9.02 12.86
CA GLY A 522 22.46 -7.75 12.34
C GLY A 522 21.66 -6.50 12.74
N GLY A 523 20.59 -6.67 13.52
CA GLY A 523 19.82 -5.59 14.13
C GLY A 523 20.46 -5.05 15.40
N GLY A 524 19.82 -4.03 15.98
CA GLY A 524 20.24 -3.46 17.24
C GLY A 524 19.17 -2.59 17.90
N HIS A 525 19.26 -2.48 19.22
CA HIS A 525 18.36 -1.65 20.02
C HIS A 525 19.08 -0.43 20.58
N VAL A 526 18.32 0.65 20.73
CA VAL A 526 18.77 1.85 21.46
C VAL A 526 17.82 2.06 22.62
N ILE A 527 18.30 1.86 23.85
CA ILE A 527 17.52 1.97 25.08
C ILE A 527 18.15 3.08 25.93
N VAL A 528 17.64 4.30 25.80
CA VAL A 528 18.29 5.49 26.39
C VAL A 528 17.36 6.40 27.18
N GLY A 529 17.84 6.93 28.29
CA GLY A 529 17.13 7.94 29.08
C GLY A 529 15.84 7.44 29.77
N ASN A 530 15.60 6.12 29.81
CA ASN A 530 14.37 5.59 30.40
C ASN A 530 14.47 5.54 31.93
N THR A 531 13.35 5.73 32.60
CA THR A 531 13.21 5.50 34.05
C THR A 531 12.39 4.24 34.26
N VAL A 532 12.91 3.26 35.00
CA VAL A 532 12.23 2.00 35.33
C VAL A 532 12.21 1.82 36.85
N THR A 533 11.03 1.91 37.45
CA THR A 533 10.85 1.93 38.91
C THR A 533 9.94 0.79 39.36
N GLY A 534 10.45 -0.05 40.26
CA GLY A 534 9.67 -1.03 41.00
C GLY A 534 9.01 -0.43 42.25
N VAL A 535 7.74 -0.75 42.50
CA VAL A 535 6.97 -0.25 43.66
C VAL A 535 6.40 -1.43 44.46
N GLY A 536 6.42 -1.34 45.80
CA GLY A 536 5.58 -2.19 46.66
C GLY A 536 6.17 -3.56 47.07
N ALA A 537 7.46 -3.80 46.85
CA ALA A 537 8.10 -5.01 47.35
C ALA A 537 8.60 -4.80 48.79
N GLY A 538 8.13 -5.64 49.73
CA GLY A 538 8.59 -5.64 51.13
C GLY A 538 10.04 -6.14 51.27
N PRO A 539 10.54 -6.35 52.51
CA PRO A 539 11.96 -6.65 52.79
C PRO A 539 12.51 -7.99 52.25
N THR A 540 11.73 -8.76 51.48
CA THR A 540 12.08 -10.11 51.00
C THR A 540 11.86 -10.32 49.49
N GLY A 541 11.65 -9.25 48.71
CA GLY A 541 11.47 -9.39 47.25
C GLY A 541 11.64 -8.09 46.49
N TYR A 542 11.70 -8.20 45.17
CA TYR A 542 11.78 -7.08 44.23
C TYR A 542 10.50 -7.02 43.38
N ALA A 543 10.10 -5.81 42.97
CA ALA A 543 8.89 -5.63 42.17
C ALA A 543 9.03 -6.23 40.77
N ILE A 544 10.22 -6.07 40.18
CA ILE A 544 10.60 -6.67 38.89
C ILE A 544 11.36 -7.96 39.17
N GLN A 545 10.86 -9.10 38.68
CA GLN A 545 11.43 -10.42 39.02
C GLN A 545 12.54 -10.92 38.09
N GLY A 546 12.60 -10.42 36.86
CA GLY A 546 13.71 -10.66 35.94
C GLY A 546 14.63 -9.47 35.95
N ALA A 547 14.59 -8.64 34.89
CA ALA A 547 15.45 -7.46 34.80
C ALA A 547 14.63 -6.18 34.53
N ALA A 548 15.05 -5.05 35.11
CA ALA A 548 14.46 -3.77 34.74
C ALA A 548 14.67 -3.49 33.25
N ILE A 549 15.87 -3.76 32.74
CA ILE A 549 16.17 -3.79 31.30
C ILE A 549 16.80 -5.16 30.98
N GLY A 550 16.09 -5.98 30.21
CA GLY A 550 16.58 -7.24 29.67
C GLY A 550 16.85 -7.11 28.17
N VAL A 551 18.05 -7.49 27.73
CA VAL A 551 18.45 -7.53 26.33
C VAL A 551 18.88 -8.94 25.95
N GLY A 552 18.50 -9.37 24.74
CA GLY A 552 18.97 -10.63 24.18
C GLY A 552 17.86 -11.67 24.08
N ARG A 553 18.22 -12.94 24.28
CA ARG A 553 17.31 -14.07 24.15
C ARG A 553 16.21 -14.08 25.23
N ILE A 554 15.14 -13.32 24.98
CA ILE A 554 13.95 -13.21 25.83
C ILE A 554 12.86 -14.19 25.37
N THR A 555 12.99 -14.76 24.16
CA THR A 555 12.08 -15.79 23.63
C THR A 555 12.80 -17.09 23.26
N THR A 556 12.07 -18.20 23.33
CA THR A 556 12.57 -19.54 22.95
C THR A 556 12.52 -19.78 21.43
N ALA A 557 11.93 -18.87 20.66
CA ALA A 557 11.62 -19.04 19.24
C ALA A 557 12.85 -18.93 18.30
N VAL A 558 14.00 -18.46 18.81
CA VAL A 558 15.21 -18.36 17.99
C VAL A 558 15.92 -19.72 17.95
N ALA A 559 16.10 -20.26 16.74
CA ALA A 559 16.85 -21.50 16.52
C ALA A 559 18.31 -21.34 17.02
N PRO A 560 18.92 -22.40 17.59
CA PRO A 560 20.31 -22.33 18.04
C PRO A 560 21.27 -22.15 16.84
N GLY A 561 21.84 -20.94 16.69
CA GLY A 561 22.85 -20.64 15.68
C GLY A 561 23.12 -19.13 15.50
N GLU A 562 24.35 -18.71 15.83
CA GLU A 562 25.10 -17.53 15.35
C GLU A 562 24.46 -16.13 15.33
N VAL A 563 23.68 -15.73 16.33
CA VAL A 563 23.18 -14.35 16.35
C VAL A 563 23.27 -13.74 17.74
N VAL A 564 23.85 -12.53 17.78
CA VAL A 564 24.07 -11.76 18.99
C VAL A 564 23.26 -10.48 18.87
N ASP A 565 22.34 -10.28 19.81
CA ASP A 565 21.58 -9.03 19.89
C ASP A 565 22.51 -7.90 20.30
N ASN A 566 22.55 -6.82 19.53
CA ASN A 566 23.32 -5.64 19.89
C ASN A 566 22.40 -4.61 20.54
N ALA A 567 22.80 -4.01 21.66
CA ALA A 567 22.07 -2.89 22.23
C ALA A 567 22.98 -1.81 22.79
N THR A 568 22.55 -0.56 22.62
CA THR A 568 23.07 0.59 23.36
C THR A 568 22.15 0.88 24.53
N VAL A 569 22.65 0.78 25.77
CA VAL A 569 21.88 1.01 27.01
C VAL A 569 22.56 2.12 27.80
N SER A 570 22.06 3.35 27.69
CA SER A 570 22.71 4.54 28.29
C SER A 570 21.76 5.53 28.93
N GLY A 571 22.19 6.21 30.00
CA GLY A 571 21.41 7.27 30.64
C GLY A 571 20.12 6.79 31.31
N ASN A 572 19.94 5.48 31.54
CA ASN A 572 18.72 4.95 32.15
C ASN A 572 18.79 5.03 33.68
N THR A 573 17.64 5.25 34.33
CA THR A 573 17.50 5.22 35.79
C THR A 573 16.67 4.01 36.19
N ILE A 574 17.20 3.15 37.06
CA ILE A 574 16.60 1.90 37.50
C ILE A 574 16.54 1.88 39.02
N VAL A 575 15.35 1.58 39.56
CA VAL A 575 15.10 1.49 41.00
C VAL A 575 14.28 0.24 41.30
N ASN A 576 14.67 -0.52 42.33
CA ASN A 576 13.90 -1.63 42.91
C ASN A 576 13.59 -2.78 41.92
N ALA A 577 14.63 -3.49 41.49
CA ALA A 577 14.52 -4.61 40.54
C ALA A 577 15.37 -5.80 41.00
N ASP A 578 14.98 -7.04 40.67
CA ASP A 578 15.83 -8.20 40.94
C ASP A 578 17.17 -8.02 40.23
N THR A 579 17.16 -7.90 38.90
CA THR A 579 18.34 -7.51 38.12
C THR A 579 18.15 -6.11 37.54
N GLY A 580 19.18 -5.26 37.63
CA GLY A 580 19.17 -3.94 37.00
C GLY A 580 19.18 -4.05 35.47
N ILE A 581 20.35 -4.36 34.92
CA ILE A 581 20.54 -4.62 33.49
C ILE A 581 20.98 -6.07 33.29
N SER A 582 20.30 -6.79 32.40
CA SER A 582 20.64 -8.17 32.06
C SER A 582 20.85 -8.32 30.56
N ALA A 583 21.94 -8.97 30.18
CA ALA A 583 22.23 -9.38 28.81
C ALA A 583 22.21 -10.91 28.70
N HIS A 584 21.49 -11.45 27.72
CA HIS A 584 21.41 -12.89 27.47
C HIS A 584 21.73 -13.21 26.00
N ASP A 585 22.92 -13.75 25.71
CA ASP A 585 23.41 -13.93 24.33
C ASP A 585 23.38 -12.63 23.51
N ALA A 586 23.75 -11.52 24.16
CA ALA A 586 23.70 -10.16 23.61
C ALA A 586 25.01 -9.38 23.83
N VAL A 587 25.32 -8.45 22.94
CA VAL A 587 26.36 -7.43 23.10
C VAL A 587 25.70 -6.13 23.54
N VAL A 588 25.90 -5.78 24.80
CA VAL A 588 25.37 -4.56 25.40
C VAL A 588 26.50 -3.58 25.62
N THR A 589 26.36 -2.37 25.06
CA THR A 589 27.28 -1.25 25.27
C THR A 589 26.55 -0.04 25.84
N GLY A 590 27.22 0.82 26.59
CA GLY A 590 26.61 2.08 27.01
C GLY A 590 27.26 2.75 28.22
N THR A 591 26.70 3.89 28.62
CA THR A 591 27.22 4.70 29.72
C THR A 591 26.13 5.40 30.54
N ASP A 592 26.53 5.96 31.69
CA ASP A 592 25.72 6.91 32.46
C ASP A 592 24.37 6.36 32.95
N ASN A 593 24.28 5.05 33.19
CA ASN A 593 23.11 4.45 33.82
C ASN A 593 23.19 4.62 35.35
N VAL A 594 22.04 4.80 36.00
CA VAL A 594 21.90 4.86 37.46
C VAL A 594 21.05 3.66 37.88
N ILE A 595 21.62 2.74 38.64
CA ILE A 595 20.99 1.50 39.10
C ILE A 595 21.06 1.46 40.62
N THR A 596 19.91 1.33 41.28
CA THR A 596 19.84 1.25 42.73
C THR A 596 18.76 0.28 43.21
N GLU A 597 18.94 -0.23 44.43
CA GLU A 597 17.99 -1.12 45.10
C GLU A 597 17.77 -2.42 44.32
N THR A 598 18.85 -3.14 44.01
CA THR A 598 18.79 -4.37 43.21
C THR A 598 19.32 -5.61 43.92
N LEU A 599 18.85 -6.81 43.55
CA LEU A 599 19.54 -8.04 43.95
C LEU A 599 20.89 -8.09 43.24
N MET A 600 20.84 -7.96 41.92
CA MET A 600 21.96 -7.99 41.00
C MET A 600 22.02 -6.69 40.20
N GLY A 601 23.13 -5.97 40.25
CA GLY A 601 23.29 -4.74 39.47
C GLY A 601 23.29 -5.01 37.97
N ILE A 602 24.32 -5.74 37.51
CA ILE A 602 24.54 -6.05 36.09
C ILE A 602 24.74 -7.56 35.90
N SER A 603 24.02 -8.18 34.98
CA SER A 603 24.12 -9.61 34.68
C SER A 603 24.48 -9.88 33.23
N ALA A 604 25.36 -10.86 33.00
CA ALA A 604 25.66 -11.36 31.66
C ALA A 604 25.55 -12.89 31.60
N VAL A 605 24.44 -13.37 31.05
CA VAL A 605 24.19 -14.80 30.86
C VAL A 605 24.58 -15.17 29.45
N SER A 606 25.49 -16.13 29.30
CA SER A 606 25.86 -16.63 27.97
C SER A 606 25.67 -18.13 27.87
N VAL A 607 24.75 -18.53 26.99
CA VAL A 607 24.56 -19.93 26.61
C VAL A 607 25.38 -20.24 25.35
N LEU A 608 25.57 -19.25 24.47
CA LEU A 608 26.28 -19.39 23.20
C LEU A 608 27.72 -18.84 23.19
N LEU A 609 28.25 -18.39 24.34
CA LEU A 609 29.56 -17.73 24.49
C LEU A 609 29.72 -16.42 23.69
N THR A 610 28.61 -15.81 23.29
CA THR A 610 28.58 -14.60 22.46
C THR A 610 28.26 -13.32 23.25
N THR A 611 27.90 -13.45 24.53
CA THR A 611 27.50 -12.29 25.34
C THR A 611 28.70 -11.42 25.66
N SER A 612 28.57 -10.11 25.48
CA SER A 612 29.57 -9.12 25.86
C SER A 612 28.90 -7.89 26.45
N VAL A 613 29.17 -7.59 27.73
CA VAL A 613 28.63 -6.40 28.39
C VAL A 613 29.75 -5.41 28.67
N THR A 614 29.63 -4.22 28.08
CA THR A 614 30.51 -3.07 28.29
C THR A 614 29.69 -1.87 28.75
N LEU A 615 29.68 -1.59 30.05
CA LEU A 615 28.92 -0.48 30.63
C LEU A 615 29.86 0.31 31.52
N ASN A 616 30.16 1.56 31.15
CA ASN A 616 31.12 2.39 31.87
C ASN A 616 30.47 3.71 32.31
N ARG A 617 31.09 4.41 33.27
CA ARG A 617 30.55 5.67 33.82
C ARG A 617 29.11 5.54 34.34
N SER A 618 28.74 4.39 34.86
CA SER A 618 27.43 4.13 35.46
C SER A 618 27.55 4.07 36.98
N ASP A 619 26.46 4.40 37.66
CA ASP A 619 26.32 4.33 39.11
C ASP A 619 25.49 3.10 39.46
N VAL A 620 26.09 2.14 40.17
CA VAL A 620 25.43 0.94 40.67
C VAL A 620 25.53 0.96 42.19
N THR A 621 24.41 1.15 42.87
CA THR A 621 24.37 1.37 44.33
C THR A 621 23.31 0.51 45.00
N SER A 622 23.38 0.36 46.33
CA SER A 622 22.36 -0.36 47.12
C SER A 622 21.99 -1.73 46.54
N TYR A 623 23.00 -2.56 46.27
CA TYR A 623 22.84 -3.89 45.68
C TYR A 623 23.26 -5.01 46.67
N VAL A 624 22.82 -6.25 46.42
CA VAL A 624 23.33 -7.44 47.14
C VAL A 624 24.58 -8.00 46.45
N VAL A 625 24.48 -8.22 45.13
CA VAL A 625 25.56 -8.63 44.24
C VAL A 625 25.73 -7.54 43.16
N PRO A 626 26.94 -7.01 42.96
CA PRO A 626 27.14 -5.90 42.02
C PRO A 626 27.03 -6.35 40.57
N MET A 627 27.61 -7.51 40.28
CA MET A 627 27.70 -8.08 38.94
C MET A 627 27.84 -9.60 38.99
N ASP A 628 27.38 -10.29 37.95
CA ASP A 628 27.63 -11.72 37.77
C ASP A 628 27.56 -12.14 36.29
N GLY A 629 28.20 -13.25 35.95
CA GLY A 629 28.08 -13.90 34.65
C GLY A 629 29.33 -13.87 33.77
N ALA A 630 29.44 -14.86 32.88
CA ALA A 630 30.64 -15.11 32.07
C ALA A 630 30.79 -14.19 30.84
N GLY A 631 29.76 -13.38 30.52
CA GLY A 631 29.76 -12.45 29.38
C GLY A 631 30.13 -11.01 29.73
N LEU A 632 30.63 -10.75 30.93
CA LEU A 632 31.09 -9.41 31.33
C LEU A 632 32.42 -9.10 30.66
N SER A 633 32.49 -7.98 29.93
CA SER A 633 33.68 -7.58 29.16
C SER A 633 34.43 -6.42 29.82
N ASP A 634 33.76 -5.29 29.99
CA ASP A 634 34.37 -4.09 30.58
C ASP A 634 33.31 -3.32 31.38
N LEU A 635 33.43 -3.42 32.70
CA LEU A 635 32.68 -2.62 33.68
C LEU A 635 33.64 -1.74 34.48
N THR A 636 34.81 -1.44 33.90
CA THR A 636 35.75 -0.52 34.52
C THR A 636 35.11 0.85 34.57
N CYS A 637 35.58 1.70 35.47
CA CYS A 637 35.12 3.08 35.50
C CYS A 637 33.62 3.28 35.87
N ASN A 638 33.07 2.43 36.74
CA ASN A 638 31.76 2.61 37.35
C ASN A 638 31.85 2.97 38.83
N TRP A 639 30.84 3.67 39.36
CA TRP A 639 30.67 3.89 40.80
C TRP A 639 29.84 2.77 41.41
N TRP A 640 30.35 2.14 42.47
CA TRP A 640 29.72 0.97 43.09
C TRP A 640 29.09 1.26 44.47
N GLY A 641 28.78 2.53 44.75
CA GLY A 641 28.24 2.95 46.05
C GLY A 641 29.26 2.98 47.19
N ASN A 642 30.52 2.62 46.93
CA ASN A 642 31.58 2.54 47.93
C ASN A 642 32.92 2.97 47.33
N THR A 643 33.68 3.79 48.07
CA THR A 643 35.02 4.26 47.66
C THR A 643 36.06 3.14 47.54
N ALA A 644 35.81 1.96 48.12
CA ALA A 644 36.62 0.76 47.98
C ALA A 644 36.27 -0.07 46.73
N GLY A 645 35.30 0.36 45.93
CA GLY A 645 34.84 -0.35 44.74
C GLY A 645 33.73 -1.37 45.06
N PRO A 646 33.44 -2.30 44.13
CA PRO A 646 32.30 -3.19 44.27
C PRO A 646 32.51 -4.16 45.43
N GLN A 647 31.56 -4.17 46.38
CA GLN A 647 31.49 -5.15 47.45
C GLN A 647 30.78 -6.44 46.99
N ASN A 648 31.09 -7.59 47.58
CA ASN A 648 30.46 -8.90 47.28
C ASN A 648 30.57 -9.37 45.82
N VAL A 649 31.69 -9.08 45.15
CA VAL A 649 31.95 -9.59 43.80
C VAL A 649 32.10 -11.12 43.83
N PRO A 650 31.37 -11.89 42.99
CA PRO A 650 31.54 -13.34 42.90
C PRO A 650 32.97 -13.73 42.51
N VAL A 651 33.49 -14.83 43.08
CA VAL A 651 34.88 -15.31 42.86
C VAL A 651 35.17 -15.61 41.39
N GLY A 652 34.14 -15.90 40.59
CA GLY A 652 34.26 -16.17 39.16
C GLY A 652 34.48 -14.94 38.27
N VAL A 653 34.31 -13.71 38.79
CA VAL A 653 34.46 -12.47 38.01
C VAL A 653 35.90 -11.95 38.11
N PRO A 654 36.67 -11.90 37.00
CA PRO A 654 38.05 -11.43 37.03
C PRO A 654 38.16 -9.94 37.43
N ALA A 655 39.16 -9.59 38.23
CA ALA A 655 39.39 -8.20 38.66
C ALA A 655 39.54 -7.21 37.50
N GLY A 656 40.10 -7.65 36.37
CA GLY A 656 40.26 -6.81 35.17
C GLY A 656 38.95 -6.33 34.54
N VAL A 657 37.82 -6.96 34.86
CA VAL A 657 36.50 -6.54 34.38
C VAL A 657 36.02 -5.26 35.07
N PHE A 658 36.39 -5.03 36.33
CA PHE A 658 35.83 -3.93 37.14
C PHE A 658 36.88 -3.01 37.77
N THR A 659 38.18 -3.24 37.52
CA THR A 659 39.29 -2.39 37.99
C THR A 659 40.01 -1.73 36.80
N PRO A 660 40.25 -0.40 36.84
CA PRO A 660 39.92 0.57 37.90
C PRO A 660 38.43 0.92 37.97
N PHE A 661 37.98 1.55 39.07
CA PHE A 661 36.59 1.97 39.30
C PHE A 661 36.51 3.47 39.66
N ALA A 662 35.30 4.05 39.68
CA ALA A 662 35.10 5.43 40.13
C ALA A 662 35.02 5.50 41.66
N THR A 663 35.51 6.59 42.27
CA THR A 663 35.52 6.78 43.73
C THR A 663 34.41 7.71 44.24
N ALA A 664 33.56 8.20 43.34
CA ALA A 664 32.36 8.98 43.61
C ALA A 664 31.32 8.71 42.49
N PRO A 665 30.02 9.03 42.71
CA PRO A 665 28.98 8.94 41.67
C PRO A 665 29.40 9.62 40.37
N ILE A 666 29.45 8.87 39.27
CA ILE A 666 30.04 9.25 37.99
C ILE A 666 29.02 9.38 36.85
N ALA A 667 27.87 8.70 36.96
CA ALA A 667 26.82 8.78 35.96
C ALA A 667 26.36 10.22 35.75
N ASN A 668 26.29 10.64 34.49
CA ASN A 668 25.93 12.00 34.07
C ASN A 668 26.87 13.10 34.61
N ASN A 669 28.07 12.74 35.10
CA ASN A 669 29.05 13.68 35.62
C ASN A 669 30.37 13.67 34.81
N PRO A 670 30.43 14.40 33.69
CA PRO A 670 31.57 14.35 32.77
C PRO A 670 32.89 14.85 33.38
N GLY A 671 32.84 15.59 34.49
CA GLY A 671 34.02 16.10 35.19
C GLY A 671 34.74 15.08 36.08
N LEU A 672 34.13 13.90 36.31
CA LEU A 672 34.72 12.83 37.10
C LEU A 672 35.42 11.79 36.23
N THR A 673 36.63 11.44 36.66
CA THR A 673 37.48 10.41 36.05
C THR A 673 37.60 9.22 36.98
N CYS A 674 37.78 8.03 36.41
CA CYS A 674 37.93 6.82 37.19
C CYS A 674 39.34 6.68 37.77
N GLY A 675 39.41 6.26 39.03
CA GLY A 675 40.63 6.24 39.82
C GLY A 675 41.01 4.82 40.23
N GLY A 676 42.23 4.41 39.87
CA GLY A 676 42.93 3.23 40.39
C GLY A 676 44.44 3.50 40.29
N ALA A 677 45.26 2.82 41.09
CA ALA A 677 46.69 3.14 41.28
C ALA A 677 47.45 3.40 39.95
N LEU A 678 48.31 4.43 39.97
CA LEU A 678 49.12 4.97 38.86
C LEU A 678 49.54 3.91 37.83
N GLY A 679 48.97 3.99 36.61
CA GLY A 679 49.36 3.14 35.48
C GLY A 679 48.25 2.73 34.51
N ALA A 680 46.98 3.13 34.72
CA ALA A 680 45.91 2.82 33.78
C ALA A 680 46.08 3.56 32.44
N PRO A 681 45.91 2.90 31.28
CA PRO A 681 46.06 3.53 29.97
C PRO A 681 44.96 4.58 29.74
N PRO A 682 45.25 5.67 29.00
CA PRO A 682 44.27 6.70 28.69
C PRO A 682 43.22 6.16 27.72
N ILE A 683 41.95 6.48 27.99
CA ILE A 683 40.82 6.23 27.10
C ILE A 683 40.90 7.27 25.96
N ASN A 684 41.58 6.92 24.85
CA ASN A 684 41.52 7.69 23.61
C ASN A 684 40.82 6.86 22.54
N GLY A 685 39.61 7.32 22.20
CA GLY A 685 38.82 7.05 20.99
C GLY A 685 39.21 5.88 20.10
N SER A 686 38.51 4.76 20.30
CA SER A 686 37.92 3.89 19.26
C SER A 686 37.44 2.64 19.97
N LEU A 687 36.13 2.38 19.98
CA LEU A 687 35.56 1.08 20.36
C LEU A 687 36.11 0.02 19.39
N THR A 688 37.23 -0.61 19.72
CA THR A 688 37.75 -1.74 18.95
C THR A 688 37.14 -3.04 19.47
N ALA A 689 36.73 -3.88 18.51
CA ALA A 689 36.20 -5.23 18.61
C ALA A 689 36.80 -6.10 19.74
N PRO A 690 36.05 -7.12 20.22
CA PRO A 690 36.43 -7.93 21.38
C PRO A 690 37.82 -8.56 21.24
N LEU A 691 38.60 -8.48 22.30
CA LEU A 691 39.79 -9.30 22.47
C LEU A 691 39.36 -10.78 22.46
N ARG A 692 39.93 -11.57 21.55
CA ARG A 692 39.72 -13.03 21.53
C ARG A 692 40.07 -13.62 22.90
N PRO A 693 39.27 -14.56 23.45
CA PRO A 693 39.65 -15.27 24.66
C PRO A 693 40.94 -16.06 24.38
N SER A 694 41.99 -15.79 25.17
CA SER A 694 43.17 -16.66 25.20
C SER A 694 42.77 -17.98 25.86
N LEU A 695 42.57 -19.01 25.06
CA LEU A 695 42.44 -20.39 25.53
C LEU A 695 43.73 -20.81 26.24
N GLY A 696 43.69 -20.90 27.57
CA GLY A 696 44.80 -21.42 28.36
C GLY A 696 44.43 -21.64 29.82
N GLY A 697 44.08 -22.88 30.18
CA GLY A 697 44.13 -23.35 31.57
C GLY A 697 42.87 -24.10 32.07
N THR A 698 42.89 -25.42 31.88
CA THR A 698 42.27 -26.53 32.65
C THR A 698 40.95 -26.35 33.44
N PRO A 699 39.99 -27.31 33.29
CA PRO A 699 38.67 -27.28 33.92
C PRO A 699 38.71 -27.74 35.38
N GLY A 700 38.05 -27.01 36.28
CA GLY A 700 37.84 -27.48 37.64
C GLY A 700 37.19 -26.46 38.56
N ALA A 701 35.86 -26.49 38.63
CA ALA A 701 35.02 -26.39 39.84
C ALA A 701 33.62 -25.94 39.43
N ALA A 702 32.70 -26.90 39.33
CA ALA A 702 31.28 -26.62 39.26
C ALA A 702 30.84 -25.94 40.56
N VAL A 703 30.30 -24.72 40.46
CA VAL A 703 29.40 -24.18 41.49
C VAL A 703 27.99 -24.41 40.95
N THR A 704 27.40 -25.51 41.41
CA THR A 704 25.96 -25.78 41.34
C THR A 704 25.22 -24.69 42.10
N GLY A 705 24.35 -23.93 41.42
CA GLY A 705 23.63 -22.84 42.08
C GLY A 705 22.62 -22.04 41.27
N LYS A 706 22.02 -22.59 40.21
CA LYS A 706 20.66 -22.27 39.73
C LYS A 706 20.36 -23.24 38.60
N GLU A 707 19.40 -24.15 38.81
CA GLU A 707 18.73 -24.78 37.68
C GLU A 707 18.11 -23.68 36.82
N PRO A 708 18.09 -23.83 35.49
CA PRO A 708 17.24 -22.99 34.64
C PRO A 708 15.80 -23.13 35.15
N LEU A 709 15.25 -22.03 35.69
CA LEU A 709 13.87 -22.00 36.17
C LEU A 709 12.94 -22.38 35.00
N PRO A 710 11.92 -23.23 35.23
CA PRO A 710 10.98 -23.61 34.18
C PRO A 710 10.27 -22.35 33.66
N LEU A 711 10.38 -22.15 32.33
CA LEU A 711 10.04 -20.94 31.59
C LEU A 711 8.54 -20.66 31.49
#